data_AF-A0AA88KIE2-F1
#
_entry.id   AF-A0AA88KIE2-F1
#
_cell.length_a   1.000
_cell.length_b   1.000
_cell.length_c   1.000
_cell.angle_alpha   90.00
_cell.angle_beta   90.00
_cell.angle_gamma   90.00
#
_symmetry.space_group_name_H-M   'P 1'
#
loop_
_entity.id
_entity.type
_entity.pdbx_description
1 polymer ?
#
loop_
_entity_poly.entity_id
_entity_poly.type
_entity_poly.pdbx_seq_one_letter_code
_entity_poly.pdbx_strand_id
1 'polypeptide(L)'
;MRHLNPETPSLDPSTEESGKQSPASASVITKNNESQLAEKITSKSFNYVNIEMIDKELTCPICFLPFYDPVVHSLCQNTFCRDCVSSLQKCPICSEGEFMSEKVSVAKIVRNQLDKLQVFCSMCKNAVNRGELKDHQEKYCPLHDAYAQVEQLKRDLQQQFEEKVVKLELEFHDRTQQLEHNLLEKDEQQKKENSLYLEEEKNKLVQEKNEMLKQTDQMKQQLALERKELQEEKLSRYKFEYSNKPIHLNVGGSVLTVSLGHFLRNEREPENVFEKMFTGEFPLYETPCTTFTDKVFFVDCSPAIFEEIYHWLKFGTIGMSKNNEILKENVMKQAKMFRLVNLVKELEMLEEENGSSSTTKKLKVSQSEFTSMVKKSKSLKTPLSLSGMDLRNLVLQNINLANSEIVSSNFSRMNLKDLKLNNSILNGCNFSGCDLTNVDFSCCDLRMSNFCGAQLCSTNFTNANLQGCLFDRETAFVSTKLEGADLSNTSLKGVKFEDYSFISMIFAHWDLTQVEMKKCIFDGCNFDNTKLFKSSFIASTFRNIDFKNVISNGDVSFASCLMEKCNFQSHSNALFQHTNCCGTLFTNCSFNNVDLRTVLLDNGTRTTQCTMQQVNLSGRSDVKCFIEGGNSFTNCNFSSCHFNDCEMDHTTIFSACDLSGVNFDNTQLRRLNFMNSNFSSASFKNANLQECNLQGCTMKGCNLQDCVMKGSNLQNAVIENCDLNRCDMKDCNMKGLIISKCQPENVFHTSTLLNSTSAFLISHSLKLKNGDKGRLLYRGSRDGFTSHAFHSKCDSKSPTLTIIKSAEHNQIFGGFTTQTWNDNQWKRDTEAFIFKYHDSTCTFEILPVTKSDNAIYTYSSYLAYFGGSDIFIAEKCNENTYSNSDLGHSYSIPASLKKQNLKYGDAQVRSYLAGSYQFRVSEIEVYQV
;
A
#
# COMPACT_ATOMS: atom_id res chain seq x y z
N MET A 1 -29.49 -3.34 -41.08
CA MET A 1 -30.86 -3.37 -41.64
C MET A 1 -31.84 -3.22 -40.50
N ARG A 2 -32.92 -2.42 -40.65
CA ARG A 2 -34.09 -2.29 -39.74
C ARG A 2 -33.73 -1.69 -38.35
N HIS A 3 -34.33 -0.57 -37.91
CA HIS A 3 -35.71 -0.36 -37.39
C HIS A 3 -35.91 -1.04 -36.02
N LEU A 4 -36.45 -0.40 -34.96
CA LEU A 4 -37.27 0.83 -34.85
C LEU A 4 -37.20 1.47 -33.43
N ASN A 5 -37.67 2.72 -33.29
CA ASN A 5 -38.09 3.40 -32.04
C ASN A 5 -39.49 2.86 -31.57
N PRO A 6 -40.13 3.28 -30.44
CA PRO A 6 -39.94 4.46 -29.57
C PRO A 6 -39.84 4.07 -28.05
N GLU A 7 -40.26 4.78 -26.98
CA GLU A 7 -41.05 6.02 -26.74
C GLU A 7 -40.79 6.62 -25.33
N THR A 8 -41.27 7.84 -25.05
CA THR A 8 -41.33 8.48 -23.70
C THR A 8 -42.75 8.56 -23.12
N PRO A 9 -42.91 8.95 -21.84
CA PRO A 9 -43.81 10.10 -21.61
C PRO A 9 -43.25 11.17 -20.64
N SER A 10 -43.68 12.41 -20.87
CA SER A 10 -43.40 13.62 -20.09
C SER A 10 -44.59 14.04 -19.20
N LEU A 11 -44.35 14.82 -18.14
CA LEU A 11 -45.33 15.77 -17.58
C LEU A 11 -44.66 16.88 -16.75
N ASP A 12 -45.18 18.10 -16.89
CA ASP A 12 -44.72 19.42 -16.40
C ASP A 12 -45.89 20.42 -16.66
N PRO A 13 -45.98 21.67 -16.14
CA PRO A 13 -45.21 22.37 -15.11
C PRO A 13 -46.05 23.14 -14.03
N SER A 14 -45.32 23.75 -13.06
CA SER A 14 -45.54 25.07 -12.41
C SER A 14 -46.91 25.57 -11.88
N THR A 15 -46.90 26.08 -10.64
CA THR A 15 -47.53 27.37 -10.25
C THR A 15 -46.70 28.11 -9.18
N GLU A 16 -46.84 29.43 -9.11
CA GLU A 16 -46.20 30.37 -8.16
C GLU A 16 -47.13 30.57 -6.91
N GLU A 17 -46.90 31.40 -5.88
CA GLU A 17 -46.08 32.62 -5.75
C GLU A 17 -45.82 33.05 -4.27
N SER A 18 -44.71 33.76 -4.04
CA SER A 18 -44.47 34.75 -2.96
C SER A 18 -44.21 34.30 -1.49
N GLY A 19 -43.28 35.00 -0.82
CA GLY A 19 -42.98 34.87 0.62
C GLY A 19 -41.63 35.49 1.02
N LYS A 20 -41.60 36.78 1.41
CA LYS A 20 -40.35 37.53 1.71
C LYS A 20 -39.97 37.44 3.20
N GLN A 21 -38.68 37.27 3.52
CA GLN A 21 -37.86 38.24 4.31
C GLN A 21 -36.46 37.70 4.70
N SER A 22 -35.52 38.64 4.89
CA SER A 22 -34.23 38.52 5.61
C SER A 22 -33.69 39.94 5.87
N PRO A 23 -32.60 40.18 6.64
CA PRO A 23 -31.87 39.28 7.56
C PRO A 23 -31.68 39.87 8.98
N ALA A 24 -31.26 39.06 9.97
CA ALA A 24 -30.57 39.55 11.18
C ALA A 24 -29.76 38.45 11.91
N SER A 25 -28.58 38.84 12.41
CA SER A 25 -27.83 38.26 13.55
C SER A 25 -27.88 36.74 13.86
N ALA A 26 -26.84 36.02 13.46
CA ALA A 26 -25.91 35.35 14.39
C ALA A 26 -24.64 34.89 13.65
N SER A 27 -23.51 34.75 14.34
CA SER A 27 -22.20 34.49 13.73
C SER A 27 -21.55 33.19 14.24
N VAL A 28 -20.97 32.43 13.30
CA VAL A 28 -19.74 31.61 13.44
C VAL A 28 -19.65 30.63 14.63
N ILE A 29 -19.49 29.34 14.32
CA ILE A 29 -18.49 28.48 14.97
C ILE A 29 -17.99 27.40 13.98
N THR A 30 -16.76 26.95 14.20
CA THR A 30 -15.92 26.17 13.26
C THR A 30 -16.19 24.67 13.24
N LYS A 31 -15.90 24.01 12.11
CA LYS A 31 -15.48 22.59 12.09
C LYS A 31 -14.03 22.45 11.61
N ASN A 32 -13.14 22.26 12.58
CA ASN A 32 -11.79 21.67 12.46
C ASN A 32 -11.43 21.16 13.87
N ASN A 33 -10.58 20.12 13.98
CA ASN A 33 -10.08 19.44 15.21
C ASN A 33 -10.68 18.07 15.60
N GLU A 34 -11.44 17.38 14.74
CA GLU A 34 -11.81 15.96 14.99
C GLU A 34 -10.62 14.98 14.75
N SER A 35 -9.58 15.38 14.02
CA SER A 35 -8.51 14.49 13.51
C SER A 35 -7.23 14.39 14.34
N GLN A 36 -7.04 15.15 15.43
CA GLN A 36 -5.78 15.17 16.19
C GLN A 36 -5.84 14.52 17.60
N LEU A 37 -7.00 13.98 18.01
CA LEU A 37 -7.14 13.40 19.35
C LEU A 37 -7.00 11.86 19.40
N ALA A 38 -7.21 11.16 18.28
CA ALA A 38 -7.26 9.69 18.24
C ALA A 38 -5.88 9.01 18.42
N GLU A 39 -4.80 9.58 17.89
CA GLU A 39 -3.47 8.93 17.83
C GLU A 39 -2.69 8.91 19.16
N LYS A 40 -3.27 9.39 20.27
CA LYS A 40 -2.60 9.38 21.59
C LYS A 40 -3.05 8.28 22.55
N ILE A 41 -4.03 7.44 22.19
CA ILE A 41 -4.60 6.42 23.09
C ILE A 41 -4.46 5.01 22.50
N THR A 42 -3.24 4.45 22.52
CA THR A 42 -3.02 3.00 22.28
C THR A 42 -1.71 2.43 22.86
N SER A 43 -1.06 3.12 23.81
CA SER A 43 0.26 2.71 24.34
C SER A 43 0.32 2.45 25.86
N LYS A 44 -0.70 1.79 26.41
CA LYS A 44 -0.61 0.93 27.62
C LYS A 44 -1.78 -0.05 27.70
N SER A 45 -1.55 -1.22 28.28
CA SER A 45 -2.29 -2.45 27.97
C SER A 45 -3.30 -2.87 29.05
N PHE A 46 -4.59 -2.90 28.70
CA PHE A 46 -5.58 -3.85 29.24
C PHE A 46 -6.72 -4.05 28.23
N ASN A 47 -7.11 -5.30 27.97
CA ASN A 47 -8.31 -5.63 27.22
C ASN A 47 -9.45 -5.94 28.21
N TYR A 48 -10.60 -5.27 28.04
CA TYR A 48 -11.81 -5.54 28.81
C TYR A 48 -12.51 -6.78 28.27
N VAL A 49 -13.13 -7.59 29.14
CA VAL A 49 -13.78 -8.85 28.74
C VAL A 49 -15.10 -8.60 28.01
N ASN A 50 -15.88 -7.60 28.43
CA ASN A 50 -17.08 -7.18 27.71
C ASN A 50 -17.37 -5.68 27.93
N ILE A 51 -17.43 -4.91 26.84
CA ILE A 51 -17.76 -3.47 26.84
C ILE A 51 -19.27 -3.24 27.04
N GLU A 52 -20.12 -4.19 26.65
CA GLU A 52 -21.59 -4.10 26.73
C GLU A 52 -22.11 -4.14 28.18
N MET A 53 -21.25 -4.47 29.15
CA MET A 53 -21.57 -4.41 30.59
C MET A 53 -21.34 -3.03 31.23
N ILE A 54 -20.93 -2.02 30.45
CA ILE A 54 -20.87 -0.63 30.92
C ILE A 54 -22.30 -0.07 30.91
N ASP A 55 -22.82 0.24 32.09
CA ASP A 55 -24.18 0.75 32.29
C ASP A 55 -24.41 2.08 31.56
N LYS A 56 -25.56 2.23 30.89
CA LYS A 56 -25.82 3.34 29.95
C LYS A 56 -25.80 4.71 30.64
N GLU A 57 -26.22 4.77 31.90
CA GLU A 57 -26.17 5.99 32.74
C GLU A 57 -24.73 6.49 33.01
N LEU A 58 -23.72 5.67 32.72
CA LEU A 58 -22.29 6.04 32.82
C LEU A 58 -21.67 6.40 31.46
N THR A 59 -22.45 6.46 30.38
CA THR A 59 -22.01 6.85 29.04
C THR A 59 -22.60 8.19 28.60
N CYS A 60 -21.85 8.96 27.82
CA CYS A 60 -22.33 10.24 27.30
C CYS A 60 -23.45 10.02 26.28
N PRO A 61 -24.66 10.61 26.45
CA PRO A 61 -25.80 10.36 25.56
C PRO A 61 -25.63 10.89 24.13
N ILE A 62 -24.57 11.65 23.86
CA ILE A 62 -24.26 12.24 22.54
C ILE A 62 -23.22 11.40 21.77
N CYS A 63 -22.20 10.88 22.46
CA CYS A 63 -21.07 10.17 21.81
C CYS A 63 -20.85 8.73 22.32
N PHE A 64 -21.71 8.24 23.22
CA PHE A 64 -21.73 6.89 23.81
C PHE A 64 -20.44 6.42 24.52
N LEU A 65 -19.42 7.27 24.60
CA LEU A 65 -18.20 7.02 25.37
C LEU A 65 -18.48 7.11 26.88
N PRO A 66 -17.83 6.28 27.71
CA PRO A 66 -17.93 6.38 29.18
C PRO A 66 -17.50 7.78 29.68
N PHE A 67 -18.18 8.30 30.70
CA PHE A 67 -17.86 9.60 31.31
C PHE A 67 -16.53 9.64 32.10
N TYR A 68 -15.76 8.55 32.09
CA TYR A 68 -14.46 8.42 32.75
C TYR A 68 -13.49 7.58 31.89
N ASP A 69 -12.20 7.93 31.93
CA ASP A 69 -11.12 7.07 31.44
C ASP A 69 -10.35 6.50 32.64
N PRO A 70 -10.34 5.17 32.86
CA PRO A 70 -9.56 4.54 33.92
C PRO A 70 -8.03 4.77 33.83
N VAL A 71 -7.48 5.15 32.67
CA VAL A 71 -6.04 5.39 32.49
C VAL A 71 -5.61 6.73 33.09
N VAL A 72 -6.45 7.76 32.99
CA VAL A 72 -6.17 9.13 33.48
C VAL A 72 -6.01 9.18 35.01
N HIS A 73 -6.59 8.24 35.75
CA HIS A 73 -6.63 8.24 37.22
C HIS A 73 -5.53 7.40 37.90
N SER A 74 -4.48 7.00 37.16
CA SER A 74 -3.36 6.19 37.69
C SER A 74 -2.72 6.76 38.96
N LEU A 75 -2.61 8.10 39.08
CA LEU A 75 -2.05 8.78 40.25
C LEU A 75 -2.84 8.56 41.56
N CYS A 76 -4.15 8.28 41.49
CA CYS A 76 -4.94 7.93 42.68
C CYS A 76 -5.17 6.41 42.81
N GLN A 77 -4.32 5.59 42.18
CA GLN A 77 -4.49 4.13 42.04
C GLN A 77 -5.89 3.76 41.49
N ASN A 78 -6.44 4.60 40.61
CA ASN A 78 -7.77 4.48 40.02
C ASN A 78 -8.93 4.45 41.04
N THR A 79 -8.72 4.93 42.27
CA THR A 79 -9.74 4.91 43.36
C THR A 79 -10.82 6.00 43.22
N PHE A 80 -10.67 6.94 42.28
CA PHE A 80 -11.55 8.13 42.15
C PHE A 80 -11.74 8.85 43.49
N CYS A 81 -10.68 9.54 43.94
CA CYS A 81 -10.73 10.35 45.17
C CYS A 81 -11.74 11.50 45.06
N ARG A 82 -11.97 12.20 46.17
CA ARG A 82 -13.02 13.25 46.27
C ARG A 82 -12.86 14.32 45.19
N ASP A 83 -11.61 14.73 44.94
CA ASP A 83 -11.24 15.80 44.02
C ASP A 83 -11.50 15.42 42.56
N CYS A 84 -11.17 14.16 42.18
CA CYS A 84 -11.47 13.60 40.87
C CYS A 84 -12.96 13.62 40.52
N VAL A 85 -13.85 13.53 41.52
CA VAL A 85 -15.29 13.54 41.29
C VAL A 85 -15.88 14.95 41.31
N SER A 86 -15.34 15.87 42.11
CA SER A 86 -15.74 17.29 42.02
C SER A 86 -15.42 17.94 40.68
N SER A 87 -14.50 17.37 39.89
CA SER A 87 -14.20 17.82 38.52
C SER A 87 -15.15 17.29 37.44
N LEU A 88 -16.03 16.32 37.75
CA LEU A 88 -16.93 15.70 36.76
C LEU A 88 -18.26 16.45 36.66
N GLN A 89 -18.33 17.46 35.79
CA GLN A 89 -19.59 18.13 35.42
C GLN A 89 -19.90 18.16 33.91
N LYS A 90 -18.92 17.94 33.03
CA LYS A 90 -19.10 17.96 31.56
C LYS A 90 -18.30 16.84 30.89
N CYS A 91 -18.83 16.27 29.80
CA CYS A 91 -18.09 15.32 28.97
C CYS A 91 -16.82 15.98 28.38
N PRO A 92 -15.61 15.40 28.56
CA PRO A 92 -14.36 16.02 28.12
C PRO A 92 -14.16 16.06 26.60
N ILE A 93 -15.06 15.45 25.82
CA ILE A 93 -14.99 15.39 24.35
C ILE A 93 -16.04 16.30 23.70
N CYS A 94 -17.31 16.23 24.15
CA CYS A 94 -18.39 17.04 23.55
C CYS A 94 -18.77 18.31 24.35
N SER A 95 -18.30 18.50 25.58
CA SER A 95 -18.57 19.66 26.48
C SER A 95 -20.03 19.95 26.88
N GLU A 96 -21.01 19.34 26.20
CA GLU A 96 -22.45 19.63 26.32
C GLU A 96 -23.22 18.70 27.27
N GLY A 97 -22.72 17.49 27.54
CA GLY A 97 -23.44 16.48 28.34
C GLY A 97 -23.22 16.60 29.86
N GLU A 98 -24.28 16.87 30.60
CA GLU A 98 -24.37 16.80 32.08
C GLU A 98 -24.90 15.43 32.57
N PHE A 99 -24.75 15.13 33.87
CA PHE A 99 -25.17 13.86 34.47
C PHE A 99 -26.68 13.84 34.80
N MET A 100 -27.38 12.80 34.34
CA MET A 100 -28.83 12.60 34.54
C MET A 100 -29.22 12.06 35.93
N SER A 101 -28.68 12.60 37.03
CA SER A 101 -29.20 12.35 38.38
C SER A 101 -28.78 13.41 39.41
N GLU A 102 -29.77 14.11 40.00
CA GLU A 102 -29.56 15.02 41.14
C GLU A 102 -29.48 14.30 42.51
N LYS A 103 -29.60 12.96 42.56
CA LYS A 103 -29.80 12.22 43.84
C LYS A 103 -28.86 11.04 43.96
N VAL A 104 -28.14 11.02 45.09
CA VAL A 104 -26.95 10.18 45.42
C VAL A 104 -25.66 10.69 44.74
N SER A 105 -24.55 10.70 45.50
CA SER A 105 -23.27 11.21 45.02
C SER A 105 -22.68 10.31 43.92
N VAL A 106 -22.51 10.88 42.71
CA VAL A 106 -21.95 10.24 41.50
C VAL A 106 -20.73 9.37 41.81
N ALA A 107 -19.82 9.86 42.68
CA ALA A 107 -18.64 9.16 43.19
C ALA A 107 -18.86 7.69 43.57
N LYS A 108 -19.98 7.39 44.24
CA LYS A 108 -20.25 6.07 44.83
C LYS A 108 -20.90 5.13 43.82
N ILE A 109 -21.65 5.66 42.85
CA ILE A 109 -22.26 4.87 41.77
C ILE A 109 -21.17 4.46 40.77
N VAL A 110 -20.35 5.42 40.31
CA VAL A 110 -19.24 5.17 39.37
C VAL A 110 -18.30 4.09 39.89
N ARG A 111 -17.87 4.17 41.16
CA ARG A 111 -16.95 3.20 41.77
C ARG A 111 -17.59 1.80 41.87
N ASN A 112 -18.79 1.70 42.44
CA ASN A 112 -19.49 0.43 42.64
C ASN A 112 -19.86 -0.31 41.34
N GLN A 113 -19.99 0.39 40.20
CA GLN A 113 -20.19 -0.25 38.90
C GLN A 113 -18.85 -0.63 38.24
N LEU A 114 -17.81 0.20 38.37
CA LEU A 114 -16.47 -0.08 37.85
C LEU A 114 -15.85 -1.35 38.43
N ASP A 115 -16.06 -1.62 39.71
CA ASP A 115 -15.49 -2.79 40.40
C ASP A 115 -16.05 -4.14 39.89
N LYS A 116 -17.19 -4.12 39.19
CA LYS A 116 -17.86 -5.31 38.61
C LYS A 116 -17.37 -5.70 37.22
N LEU A 117 -16.63 -4.83 36.53
CA LEU A 117 -16.17 -5.10 35.16
C LEU A 117 -15.16 -6.25 35.16
N GLN A 118 -15.33 -7.23 34.27
CA GLN A 118 -14.36 -8.32 34.13
C GLN A 118 -13.13 -7.89 33.32
N VAL A 119 -11.96 -8.26 33.84
CA VAL A 119 -10.64 -7.96 33.32
C VAL A 119 -9.74 -9.20 33.40
N PHE A 120 -8.85 -9.37 32.43
CA PHE A 120 -7.91 -10.49 32.44
C PHE A 120 -6.72 -10.22 33.37
N CYS A 121 -6.43 -11.16 34.27
CA CYS A 121 -5.23 -11.12 35.11
C CYS A 121 -3.97 -11.19 34.24
N SER A 122 -3.09 -10.19 34.38
CA SER A 122 -1.88 -10.07 33.56
C SER A 122 -0.94 -11.29 33.66
N MET A 123 -0.91 -11.97 34.82
CA MET A 123 -0.01 -13.09 35.10
C MET A 123 -0.57 -14.45 34.62
N CYS A 124 -1.78 -14.83 35.03
CA CYS A 124 -2.37 -16.14 34.73
C CYS A 124 -3.39 -16.15 33.57
N LYS A 125 -3.73 -14.99 32.99
CA LYS A 125 -4.69 -14.79 31.90
C LYS A 125 -6.15 -15.20 32.19
N ASN A 126 -6.49 -15.62 33.41
CA ASN A 126 -7.89 -15.83 33.81
C ASN A 126 -8.64 -14.49 33.94
N ALA A 127 -9.94 -14.50 33.64
CA ALA A 127 -10.82 -13.35 33.90
C ALA A 127 -11.21 -13.26 35.38
N VAL A 128 -11.20 -12.05 35.94
CA VAL A 128 -11.60 -11.72 37.32
C VAL A 128 -12.32 -10.37 37.34
N ASN A 129 -13.15 -10.12 38.37
CA ASN A 129 -13.80 -8.82 38.53
C ASN A 129 -12.75 -7.76 38.93
N ARG A 130 -12.88 -6.53 38.41
CA ARG A 130 -11.87 -5.48 38.60
C ARG A 130 -11.61 -5.14 40.08
N GLY A 131 -12.64 -5.10 40.92
CA GLY A 131 -12.47 -4.84 42.36
C GLY A 131 -11.68 -5.95 43.08
N GLU A 132 -11.73 -7.18 42.54
CA GLU A 132 -11.05 -8.36 43.08
C GLU A 132 -9.66 -8.57 42.44
N LEU A 133 -9.31 -7.85 41.37
CA LEU A 133 -8.06 -8.05 40.62
C LEU A 133 -6.81 -7.93 41.51
N LYS A 134 -6.80 -6.97 42.45
CA LYS A 134 -5.64 -6.76 43.34
C LYS A 134 -5.48 -7.92 44.33
N ASP A 135 -6.55 -8.29 45.03
CA ASP A 135 -6.55 -9.47 45.92
C ASP A 135 -6.26 -10.76 45.14
N HIS A 136 -6.76 -10.90 43.91
CA HIS A 136 -6.39 -12.01 43.05
C HIS A 136 -4.89 -12.03 42.76
N GLN A 137 -4.31 -10.90 42.33
CA GLN A 137 -2.88 -10.82 42.04
C GLN A 137 -2.01 -11.08 43.27
N GLU A 138 -2.34 -10.50 44.43
CA GLU A 138 -1.52 -10.53 45.65
C GLU A 138 -1.72 -11.78 46.52
N LYS A 139 -2.85 -12.51 46.39
CA LYS A 139 -3.19 -13.65 47.29
C LYS A 139 -3.65 -14.94 46.59
N TYR A 140 -4.19 -14.87 45.37
CA TYR A 140 -4.86 -16.00 44.72
C TYR A 140 -4.34 -16.34 43.32
N CYS A 141 -3.29 -15.67 42.84
CA CYS A 141 -2.71 -15.92 41.52
C CYS A 141 -1.54 -16.91 41.64
N PRO A 142 -1.64 -18.13 41.08
CA PRO A 142 -0.64 -19.20 41.27
C PRO A 142 0.72 -18.96 40.57
N LEU A 143 0.98 -17.73 40.12
CA LEU A 143 2.23 -17.30 39.47
C LEU A 143 2.83 -16.05 40.12
N HIS A 144 2.23 -15.49 41.18
CA HIS A 144 2.63 -14.20 41.76
C HIS A 144 4.08 -14.20 42.27
N ASP A 145 4.41 -15.10 43.20
CA ASP A 145 5.75 -15.18 43.81
C ASP A 145 6.85 -15.43 42.77
N ALA A 146 6.55 -16.27 41.77
CA ALA A 146 7.47 -16.59 40.68
C ALA A 146 7.77 -15.38 39.77
N TYR A 147 6.78 -14.52 39.51
CA TYR A 147 7.02 -13.27 38.76
C TYR A 147 7.69 -12.20 39.63
N ALA A 148 7.35 -12.10 40.91
CA ALA A 148 7.96 -11.15 41.84
C ALA A 148 9.48 -11.39 42.00
N GLN A 149 9.89 -12.65 42.15
CA GLN A 149 11.31 -13.02 42.26
C GLN A 149 12.09 -12.73 40.97
N VAL A 150 11.51 -13.01 39.80
CA VAL A 150 12.17 -12.79 38.49
C VAL A 150 12.34 -11.31 38.16
N GLU A 151 11.35 -10.46 38.43
CA GLU A 151 11.49 -9.01 38.21
C GLU A 151 12.39 -8.33 39.24
N GLN A 152 12.55 -8.89 40.45
CA GLN A 152 13.57 -8.42 41.38
C GLN A 152 14.97 -8.75 40.86
N LEU A 153 15.22 -10.02 40.52
CA LEU A 153 16.54 -10.49 40.06
C LEU A 153 17.00 -9.75 38.79
N LYS A 154 16.08 -9.42 37.87
CA LYS A 154 16.35 -8.56 36.71
C LYS A 154 16.90 -7.18 37.10
N ARG A 155 16.24 -6.49 38.05
CA ARG A 155 16.63 -5.14 38.46
C ARG A 155 18.02 -5.14 39.10
N ASP A 156 18.27 -6.12 39.95
CA ASP A 156 19.54 -6.27 40.65
C ASP A 156 20.70 -6.56 39.66
N LEU A 157 20.48 -7.37 38.61
CA LEU A 157 21.46 -7.59 37.53
C LEU A 157 21.63 -6.38 36.60
N GLN A 158 20.55 -5.68 36.26
CA GLN A 158 20.59 -4.48 35.42
C GLN A 158 21.46 -3.39 36.08
N GLN A 159 21.23 -3.13 37.37
CA GLN A 159 21.99 -2.16 38.15
C GLN A 159 23.48 -2.55 38.26
N GLN A 160 23.80 -3.82 38.56
CA GLN A 160 25.19 -4.30 38.61
C GLN A 160 25.93 -4.21 37.27
N PHE A 161 25.21 -4.25 36.14
CA PHE A 161 25.80 -4.03 34.82
C PHE A 161 26.11 -2.55 34.59
N GLU A 162 25.15 -1.67 34.85
CA GLU A 162 25.29 -0.21 34.68
C GLU A 162 26.38 0.37 35.59
N GLU A 163 26.44 -0.05 36.86
CA GLU A 163 27.51 0.32 37.81
C GLU A 163 28.91 -0.09 37.32
N LYS A 164 29.04 -1.26 36.67
CA LYS A 164 30.32 -1.73 36.10
C LYS A 164 30.72 -0.97 34.85
N VAL A 165 29.76 -0.62 33.97
CA VAL A 165 30.04 0.18 32.77
C VAL A 165 30.54 1.57 33.16
N VAL A 166 29.81 2.28 34.03
CA VAL A 166 30.20 3.62 34.51
C VAL A 166 31.58 3.59 35.17
N LYS A 167 31.90 2.54 35.94
CA LYS A 167 33.22 2.41 36.57
C LYS A 167 34.34 2.24 35.54
N LEU A 168 34.14 1.42 34.50
CA LEU A 168 35.12 1.22 33.43
C LEU A 168 35.31 2.47 32.56
N GLU A 169 34.23 3.23 32.31
CA GLU A 169 34.31 4.51 31.59
C GLU A 169 35.10 5.57 32.37
N LEU A 170 34.91 5.64 33.69
CA LEU A 170 35.71 6.50 34.57
C LEU A 170 37.19 6.08 34.62
N GLU A 171 37.49 4.79 34.79
CA GLU A 171 38.87 4.26 34.78
C GLU A 171 39.57 4.48 33.41
N PHE A 172 38.82 4.48 32.30
CA PHE A 172 39.34 4.80 30.96
C PHE A 172 39.59 6.31 30.79
N HIS A 173 38.69 7.16 31.28
CA HIS A 173 38.83 8.62 31.20
C HIS A 173 40.03 9.11 32.02
N ASP A 174 40.18 8.63 33.26
CA ASP A 174 41.28 8.99 34.15
C ASP A 174 42.65 8.58 33.57
N ARG A 175 42.76 7.37 33.01
CA ARG A 175 43.96 6.92 32.27
C ARG A 175 44.23 7.75 31.01
N THR A 176 43.20 8.25 30.33
CA THR A 176 43.38 9.10 29.14
C THR A 176 43.94 10.46 29.54
N GLN A 177 43.42 11.10 30.59
CA GLN A 177 43.96 12.35 31.11
C GLN A 177 45.41 12.18 31.63
N GLN A 178 45.71 11.07 32.31
CA GLN A 178 47.08 10.74 32.73
C GLN A 178 48.03 10.60 31.52
N LEU A 179 47.59 9.99 30.41
CA LEU A 179 48.39 9.90 29.19
C LEU A 179 48.61 11.26 28.53
N GLU A 180 47.59 12.11 28.44
CA GLU A 180 47.71 13.47 27.90
C GLU A 180 48.65 14.35 28.75
N HIS A 181 48.58 14.25 30.08
CA HIS A 181 49.49 14.94 31.00
C HIS A 181 50.95 14.45 30.83
N ASN A 182 51.17 13.13 30.72
CA ASN A 182 52.49 12.54 30.50
C ASN A 182 53.07 12.85 29.10
N LEU A 183 52.22 13.15 28.12
CA LEU A 183 52.64 13.62 26.79
C LEU A 183 53.06 15.10 26.83
N LEU A 184 52.37 15.93 27.61
CA LEU A 184 52.68 17.36 27.75
C LEU A 184 53.95 17.64 28.57
N GLU A 185 54.31 16.77 29.53
CA GLU A 185 55.56 16.92 30.31
C GLU A 185 56.84 16.46 29.58
N LYS A 186 56.74 15.91 28.36
CA LYS A 186 57.87 15.25 27.68
C LYS A 186 58.40 15.93 26.40
N ASP A 187 58.20 17.25 26.23
CA ASP A 187 58.81 18.02 25.11
C ASP A 187 59.91 19.03 25.54
N GLU A 188 60.47 18.90 26.76
CA GLU A 188 61.70 19.60 27.18
C GLU A 188 62.85 18.65 27.59
N GLN A 189 63.27 17.73 26.70
CA GLN A 189 64.70 17.57 26.34
C GLN A 189 65.00 16.50 25.27
N GLN A 190 65.72 16.93 24.23
CA GLN A 190 66.63 16.17 23.37
C GLN A 190 66.14 14.85 22.73
N LYS A 191 65.53 15.03 21.55
CA LYS A 191 65.64 14.12 20.40
C LYS A 191 67.08 13.60 20.20
N LYS A 192 67.32 12.28 20.28
CA LYS A 192 68.32 11.63 19.41
C LYS A 192 68.27 10.11 19.19
N GLU A 193 67.78 9.27 20.13
CA GLU A 193 67.96 7.80 19.99
C GLU A 193 66.68 6.94 19.92
N ASN A 194 65.55 7.36 20.52
CA ASN A 194 64.37 6.49 20.70
C ASN A 194 63.45 6.35 19.47
N SER A 195 63.99 6.06 18.28
CA SER A 195 63.16 5.67 17.13
C SER A 195 62.68 4.21 17.21
N LEU A 196 63.47 3.29 17.79
CA LEU A 196 63.05 1.90 18.00
C LEU A 196 62.06 1.76 19.16
N TYR A 197 62.40 2.38 20.31
CA TYR A 197 61.65 2.19 21.56
C TYR A 197 60.17 2.61 21.43
N LEU A 198 59.91 3.74 20.74
CA LEU A 198 58.56 4.23 20.44
C LEU A 198 57.75 3.27 19.55
N GLU A 199 58.40 2.48 18.69
CA GLU A 199 57.74 1.51 17.82
C GLU A 199 57.52 0.17 18.54
N GLU A 200 58.46 -0.29 19.36
CA GLU A 200 58.28 -1.45 20.24
C GLU A 200 57.17 -1.22 21.28
N GLU A 201 57.14 -0.06 21.93
CA GLU A 201 56.15 0.30 22.95
C GLU A 201 54.74 0.48 22.34
N LYS A 202 54.65 1.08 21.14
CA LYS A 202 53.41 1.15 20.36
C LYS A 202 52.92 -0.24 19.92
N ASN A 203 53.82 -1.12 19.50
CA ASN A 203 53.46 -2.48 19.12
C ASN A 203 52.98 -3.31 20.33
N LYS A 204 53.60 -3.14 21.51
CA LYS A 204 53.09 -3.68 22.79
C LYS A 204 51.66 -3.20 23.08
N LEU A 205 51.40 -1.90 23.02
CA LEU A 205 50.06 -1.34 23.30
C LEU A 205 49.00 -1.84 22.30
N VAL A 206 49.37 -2.06 21.03
CA VAL A 206 48.49 -2.70 20.04
C VAL A 206 48.25 -4.18 20.39
N GLN A 207 49.26 -4.90 20.87
CA GLN A 207 49.15 -6.29 21.29
C GLN A 207 48.25 -6.46 22.53
N GLU A 208 48.47 -5.66 23.58
CA GLU A 208 47.65 -5.61 24.79
C GLU A 208 46.19 -5.22 24.47
N LYS A 209 45.97 -4.24 23.59
CA LYS A 209 44.64 -3.89 23.09
C LYS A 209 43.94 -5.07 22.41
N ASN A 210 44.66 -5.84 21.60
CA ASN A 210 44.09 -7.00 20.91
C ASN A 210 43.79 -8.16 21.87
N GLU A 211 44.59 -8.34 22.94
CA GLU A 211 44.30 -9.32 23.99
C GLU A 211 43.09 -8.90 24.84
N MET A 212 42.98 -7.62 25.21
CA MET A 212 41.79 -7.06 25.87
C MET A 212 40.51 -7.25 25.03
N LEU A 213 40.59 -7.04 23.71
CA LEU A 213 39.46 -7.29 22.80
C LEU A 213 39.07 -8.78 22.79
N LYS A 214 40.08 -9.67 22.72
CA LYS A 214 39.89 -11.12 22.70
C LYS A 214 39.29 -11.66 24.01
N GLN A 215 39.72 -11.15 25.16
CA GLN A 215 39.11 -11.45 26.46
C GLN A 215 37.66 -10.95 26.52
N THR A 216 37.38 -9.75 25.99
CA THR A 216 36.03 -9.19 25.92
C THR A 216 35.10 -10.07 25.07
N ASP A 217 35.57 -10.57 23.93
CA ASP A 217 34.77 -11.45 23.07
C ASP A 217 34.63 -12.88 23.63
N GLN A 218 35.63 -13.39 24.37
CA GLN A 218 35.49 -14.63 25.15
C GLN A 218 34.42 -14.48 26.24
N MET A 219 34.38 -13.35 26.96
CA MET A 219 33.36 -13.11 27.99
C MET A 219 31.95 -12.95 27.39
N LYS A 220 31.83 -12.36 26.19
CA LYS A 220 30.55 -12.35 25.42
C LYS A 220 30.11 -13.77 25.03
N GLN A 221 31.05 -14.62 24.61
CA GLN A 221 30.75 -16.03 24.25
C GLN A 221 30.31 -16.84 25.48
N GLN A 222 30.93 -16.62 26.64
CA GLN A 222 30.52 -17.25 27.89
C GLN A 222 29.11 -16.79 28.33
N LEU A 223 28.82 -15.49 28.30
CA LEU A 223 27.47 -14.95 28.58
C LEU A 223 26.41 -15.45 27.58
N ALA A 224 26.80 -15.79 26.35
CA ALA A 224 25.90 -16.42 25.37
C ALA A 224 25.63 -17.90 25.69
N LEU A 225 26.58 -18.60 26.32
CA LEU A 225 26.42 -19.98 26.79
C LEU A 225 25.55 -20.05 28.05
N GLU A 226 25.83 -19.22 29.06
CA GLU A 226 25.03 -19.13 30.30
C GLU A 226 23.57 -18.73 30.01
N ARG A 227 23.34 -17.84 29.03
CA ARG A 227 21.99 -17.52 28.53
C ARG A 227 21.27 -18.74 27.93
N LYS A 228 22.01 -19.65 27.30
CA LYS A 228 21.47 -20.85 26.65
C LYS A 228 21.09 -21.90 27.70
N GLU A 229 21.93 -22.10 28.71
CA GLU A 229 21.65 -22.98 29.87
C GLU A 229 20.41 -22.49 30.64
N LEU A 230 20.29 -21.18 30.89
CA LEU A 230 19.09 -20.56 31.50
C LEU A 230 17.83 -20.62 30.60
N GLN A 231 18.00 -20.93 29.31
CA GLN A 231 16.92 -21.17 28.35
C GLN A 231 16.55 -22.66 28.27
N GLU A 232 17.51 -23.55 28.52
CA GLU A 232 17.30 -24.99 28.70
C GLU A 232 16.63 -25.31 30.05
N GLU A 233 16.84 -24.51 31.10
CA GLU A 233 16.07 -24.63 32.35
C GLU A 233 14.57 -24.31 32.14
N LYS A 234 14.26 -23.29 31.34
CA LYS A 234 12.88 -22.96 30.89
C LYS A 234 12.25 -24.06 30.05
N LEU A 235 13.08 -24.86 29.35
CA LEU A 235 12.63 -26.06 28.62
C LEU A 235 11.89 -27.04 29.55
N SER A 236 12.14 -26.99 30.86
CA SER A 236 11.43 -27.81 31.87
C SER A 236 9.93 -27.52 31.96
N ARG A 237 9.47 -26.30 31.67
CA ARG A 237 8.02 -25.99 31.50
C ARG A 237 7.53 -26.30 30.08
N TYR A 238 8.38 -26.07 29.08
CA TYR A 238 8.16 -26.43 27.67
C TYR A 238 7.88 -27.94 27.49
N LYS A 239 8.38 -28.80 28.40
CA LYS A 239 8.03 -30.22 28.50
C LYS A 239 6.52 -30.48 28.58
N PHE A 240 5.67 -29.56 29.06
CA PHE A 240 4.21 -29.79 29.07
C PHE A 240 3.53 -29.48 27.73
N GLU A 241 4.04 -28.52 26.96
CA GLU A 241 3.47 -28.13 25.66
C GLU A 241 3.80 -29.12 24.53
N TYR A 242 4.90 -29.89 24.67
CA TYR A 242 5.43 -30.74 23.60
C TYR A 242 4.69 -32.07 23.35
N SER A 243 3.59 -32.38 24.04
CA SER A 243 2.81 -33.61 23.80
C SER A 243 2.05 -33.61 22.47
N ASN A 244 1.73 -32.42 21.93
CA ASN A 244 0.89 -32.26 20.74
C ASN A 244 1.62 -31.55 19.56
N LYS A 245 2.94 -31.37 19.62
CA LYS A 245 3.69 -30.70 18.53
C LYS A 245 3.69 -31.60 17.27
N PRO A 246 3.18 -31.12 16.11
CA PRO A 246 3.29 -31.86 14.86
C PRO A 246 4.73 -31.86 14.34
N ILE A 247 5.12 -32.97 13.70
CA ILE A 247 6.37 -33.15 12.96
C ILE A 247 6.08 -33.89 11.64
N HIS A 248 7.00 -33.78 10.68
CA HIS A 248 6.88 -34.44 9.37
C HIS A 248 7.92 -35.55 9.23
N LEU A 249 7.47 -36.74 8.83
CA LEU A 249 8.31 -37.92 8.59
C LEU A 249 8.21 -38.32 7.11
N ASN A 250 9.33 -38.34 6.39
CA ASN A 250 9.44 -38.98 5.08
C ASN A 250 9.73 -40.47 5.27
N VAL A 251 8.68 -41.28 5.27
CA VAL A 251 8.75 -42.74 5.42
C VAL A 251 8.89 -43.35 4.04
N GLY A 252 10.09 -43.83 3.68
CA GLY A 252 10.34 -44.55 2.42
C GLY A 252 9.88 -43.81 1.15
N GLY A 253 9.86 -42.46 1.15
CA GLY A 253 9.37 -41.62 0.04
C GLY A 253 7.96 -41.03 0.24
N SER A 254 7.25 -41.34 1.32
CA SER A 254 5.94 -40.76 1.64
C SER A 254 5.98 -39.86 2.88
N VAL A 255 5.61 -38.58 2.74
CA VAL A 255 5.61 -37.64 3.86
C VAL A 255 4.30 -37.70 4.66
N LEU A 256 4.43 -38.09 5.94
CA LEU A 256 3.37 -38.19 6.94
C LEU A 256 3.54 -37.11 8.02
N THR A 257 2.43 -36.54 8.50
CA THR A 257 2.43 -35.61 9.64
C THR A 257 1.91 -36.31 10.89
N VAL A 258 2.67 -36.26 11.98
CA VAL A 258 2.43 -37.02 13.22
C VAL A 258 2.74 -36.18 14.46
N SER A 259 2.18 -36.49 15.64
CA SER A 259 2.57 -35.80 16.88
C SER A 259 3.88 -36.36 17.42
N LEU A 260 4.83 -35.48 17.74
CA LEU A 260 6.10 -35.78 18.38
C LEU A 260 5.91 -36.44 19.77
N GLY A 261 4.81 -36.13 20.46
CA GLY A 261 4.48 -36.74 21.75
C GLY A 261 4.19 -38.24 21.69
N HIS A 262 3.76 -38.78 20.53
CA HIS A 262 3.57 -40.23 20.35
C HIS A 262 4.90 -41.01 20.37
N PHE A 263 6.05 -40.34 20.30
CA PHE A 263 7.38 -40.95 20.27
C PHE A 263 8.16 -40.64 21.56
N LEU A 264 8.29 -39.37 21.92
CA LEU A 264 9.11 -38.91 23.06
C LEU A 264 8.58 -39.32 24.46
N ARG A 265 7.35 -39.82 24.57
CA ARG A 265 6.70 -40.17 25.85
C ARG A 265 5.73 -41.35 25.68
N ASN A 266 6.15 -42.38 24.94
CA ASN A 266 5.31 -43.54 24.72
C ASN A 266 5.38 -44.51 25.91
N GLU A 267 4.37 -44.48 26.80
CA GLU A 267 4.29 -45.39 27.94
C GLU A 267 4.28 -46.88 27.55
N ARG A 268 3.89 -47.21 26.29
CA ARG A 268 3.93 -48.59 25.78
C ARG A 268 5.32 -48.98 25.25
N GLU A 269 6.15 -48.02 24.84
CA GLU A 269 7.45 -48.24 24.18
C GLU A 269 8.51 -47.20 24.64
N PRO A 270 8.92 -47.22 25.93
CA PRO A 270 9.74 -46.16 26.55
C PRO A 270 11.25 -46.23 26.24
N GLU A 271 11.67 -47.00 25.23
CA GLU A 271 13.05 -47.00 24.70
C GLU A 271 13.08 -47.05 23.16
N ASN A 272 12.03 -46.55 22.51
CA ASN A 272 11.88 -46.62 21.06
C ASN A 272 12.94 -45.78 20.31
N VAL A 273 13.30 -46.20 19.10
CA VAL A 273 14.35 -45.50 18.30
C VAL A 273 13.95 -44.06 17.95
N PHE A 274 12.67 -43.75 17.79
CA PHE A 274 12.21 -42.40 17.45
C PHE A 274 12.39 -41.41 18.60
N GLU A 275 12.22 -41.87 19.85
CA GLU A 275 12.58 -41.07 21.03
C GLU A 275 14.05 -40.68 20.97
N LYS A 276 14.95 -41.67 20.83
CA LYS A 276 16.41 -41.47 20.77
C LYS A 276 16.87 -40.65 19.56
N MET A 277 16.12 -40.73 18.45
CA MET A 277 16.29 -39.89 17.26
C MET A 277 15.90 -38.43 17.52
N PHE A 278 14.84 -38.15 18.30
CA PHE A 278 14.39 -36.79 18.59
C PHE A 278 14.96 -36.19 19.89
N THR A 279 15.60 -36.97 20.76
CA THR A 279 16.44 -36.48 21.88
C THR A 279 17.89 -36.21 21.46
N GLY A 280 18.32 -36.70 20.30
CA GLY A 280 19.66 -36.45 19.73
C GLY A 280 20.71 -37.52 20.01
N GLU A 281 20.32 -38.70 20.52
CA GLU A 281 21.22 -39.87 20.61
C GLU A 281 21.54 -40.48 19.23
N PHE A 282 20.64 -40.30 18.24
CA PHE A 282 20.85 -40.75 16.85
C PHE A 282 20.82 -39.57 15.86
N PRO A 283 21.56 -39.65 14.74
CA PRO A 283 21.58 -38.59 13.72
C PRO A 283 20.22 -38.46 13.01
N LEU A 284 19.72 -37.22 12.95
CA LEU A 284 18.52 -36.85 12.20
C LEU A 284 18.86 -36.67 10.72
N TYR A 285 18.35 -37.55 9.86
CA TYR A 285 18.46 -37.40 8.41
C TYR A 285 17.30 -36.54 7.88
N GLU A 286 17.61 -35.33 7.42
CA GLU A 286 16.60 -34.41 6.88
C GLU A 286 16.37 -34.66 5.38
N THR A 287 15.12 -34.81 4.98
CA THR A 287 14.70 -34.85 3.57
C THR A 287 14.48 -33.42 3.09
N PRO A 288 15.14 -32.96 2.00
CA PRO A 288 14.82 -31.69 1.37
C PRO A 288 13.37 -31.68 0.89
N CYS A 289 12.55 -30.77 1.44
CA CYS A 289 11.15 -30.65 1.08
C CYS A 289 10.74 -29.17 1.07
N THR A 290 10.17 -28.71 -0.05
CA THR A 290 9.71 -27.31 -0.22
C THR A 290 8.25 -27.10 0.21
N THR A 291 7.56 -28.17 0.60
CA THR A 291 6.11 -28.15 0.92
C THR A 291 5.83 -27.77 2.37
N PHE A 292 6.79 -27.99 3.27
CA PHE A 292 6.68 -27.74 4.70
C PHE A 292 7.81 -26.79 5.15
N THR A 293 7.49 -25.89 6.06
CA THR A 293 8.46 -24.98 6.70
C THR A 293 9.23 -25.66 7.82
N ASP A 294 8.62 -26.65 8.47
CA ASP A 294 9.26 -27.51 9.46
C ASP A 294 10.02 -28.66 8.78
N LYS A 295 11.13 -29.05 9.41
CA LYS A 295 12.03 -30.11 8.93
C LYS A 295 11.29 -31.44 8.75
N VAL A 296 11.53 -32.08 7.60
CA VAL A 296 11.00 -33.42 7.28
C VAL A 296 12.09 -34.45 7.53
N PHE A 297 11.84 -35.41 8.42
CA PHE A 297 12.84 -36.39 8.85
C PHE A 297 12.66 -37.73 8.13
N PHE A 298 13.72 -38.29 7.57
CA PHE A 298 13.68 -39.55 6.85
C PHE A 298 13.57 -40.75 7.81
N VAL A 299 12.74 -41.73 7.43
CA VAL A 299 12.60 -43.01 8.12
C VAL A 299 12.69 -44.12 7.06
N ASP A 300 13.68 -45.00 7.21
CA ASP A 300 13.94 -46.11 6.29
C ASP A 300 13.01 -47.31 6.58
N CYS A 301 11.74 -47.15 6.21
CA CYS A 301 10.71 -48.18 6.31
C CYS A 301 9.67 -47.95 5.20
N SER A 302 8.91 -49.00 4.83
CA SER A 302 7.81 -48.82 3.88
C SER A 302 6.63 -48.10 4.55
N PRO A 303 5.89 -47.23 3.82
CA PRO A 303 4.74 -46.50 4.38
C PRO A 303 3.70 -47.42 5.02
N ALA A 304 3.42 -48.57 4.42
CA ALA A 304 2.40 -49.51 4.88
C ALA A 304 2.80 -50.25 6.17
N ILE A 305 4.10 -50.56 6.37
CA ILE A 305 4.58 -51.14 7.63
C ILE A 305 4.61 -50.07 8.73
N PHE A 306 5.00 -48.84 8.38
CA PHE A 306 5.02 -47.73 9.33
C PHE A 306 3.62 -47.27 9.77
N GLU A 307 2.60 -47.35 8.91
CA GLU A 307 1.21 -47.03 9.28
C GLU A 307 0.73 -47.93 10.43
N GLU A 308 1.00 -49.25 10.36
CA GLU A 308 0.71 -50.20 11.44
C GLU A 308 1.51 -49.92 12.72
N ILE A 309 2.82 -49.63 12.60
CA ILE A 309 3.69 -49.28 13.73
C ILE A 309 3.25 -47.96 14.40
N TYR A 310 2.83 -46.97 13.62
CA TYR A 310 2.31 -45.71 14.14
C TYR A 310 0.93 -45.88 14.79
N HIS A 311 0.08 -46.78 14.30
CA HIS A 311 -1.16 -47.15 14.97
C HIS A 311 -0.91 -47.84 16.32
N TRP A 312 0.10 -48.70 16.44
CA TRP A 312 0.52 -49.24 17.75
C TRP A 312 1.00 -48.12 18.68
N LEU A 313 1.92 -47.27 18.23
CA LEU A 313 2.47 -46.18 19.05
C LEU A 313 1.38 -45.18 19.48
N LYS A 314 0.42 -44.85 18.60
CA LYS A 314 -0.67 -43.92 18.92
C LYS A 314 -1.77 -44.59 19.75
N PHE A 315 -2.41 -45.62 19.21
CA PHE A 315 -3.66 -46.18 19.73
C PHE A 315 -3.50 -47.46 20.56
N GLY A 316 -2.32 -48.12 20.53
CA GLY A 316 -2.12 -49.42 21.16
C GLY A 316 -2.85 -50.55 20.43
N THR A 317 -3.09 -50.40 19.12
CA THR A 317 -3.81 -51.37 18.29
C THR A 317 -3.06 -51.64 17.00
N ILE A 318 -3.18 -52.88 16.52
CA ILE A 318 -2.57 -53.36 15.28
C ILE A 318 -3.70 -53.56 14.27
N GLY A 319 -3.66 -52.83 13.16
CA GLY A 319 -4.71 -52.75 12.13
C GLY A 319 -4.71 -53.90 11.12
N MET A 320 -3.81 -54.88 11.29
CA MET A 320 -3.56 -55.95 10.33
C MET A 320 -4.80 -56.77 9.89
N SER A 321 -4.71 -57.34 8.68
CA SER A 321 -5.60 -58.40 8.21
C SER A 321 -5.07 -59.76 8.66
N LYS A 322 -5.95 -60.66 9.13
CA LYS A 322 -5.56 -61.99 9.66
C LYS A 322 -4.96 -62.95 8.60
N ASN A 323 -4.91 -62.54 7.33
CA ASN A 323 -4.56 -63.40 6.20
C ASN A 323 -3.24 -62.97 5.51
N ASN A 324 -2.34 -62.25 6.20
CA ASN A 324 -1.10 -61.73 5.59
C ASN A 324 0.12 -61.90 6.51
N GLU A 325 0.56 -63.14 6.67
CA GLU A 325 1.74 -63.53 7.46
C GLU A 325 3.01 -62.80 7.00
N ILE A 326 3.18 -62.60 5.69
CA ILE A 326 4.29 -61.85 5.10
C ILE A 326 4.33 -60.41 5.64
N LEU A 327 3.17 -59.74 5.78
CA LEU A 327 3.11 -58.42 6.40
C LEU A 327 3.42 -58.51 7.90
N LYS A 328 3.01 -59.58 8.60
CA LYS A 328 3.29 -59.77 10.04
C LYS A 328 4.79 -59.89 10.30
N GLU A 329 5.48 -60.74 9.53
CA GLU A 329 6.93 -60.94 9.62
C GLU A 329 7.68 -59.63 9.34
N ASN A 330 7.27 -58.89 8.31
CA ASN A 330 7.89 -57.61 7.96
C ASN A 330 7.62 -56.50 9.01
N VAL A 331 6.41 -56.44 9.59
CA VAL A 331 6.11 -55.55 10.72
C VAL A 331 6.94 -55.93 11.95
N MET A 332 7.03 -57.22 12.30
CA MET A 332 7.83 -57.70 13.43
C MET A 332 9.32 -57.39 13.24
N LYS A 333 9.85 -57.56 12.02
CA LYS A 333 11.24 -57.23 11.67
C LYS A 333 11.54 -55.74 11.80
N GLN A 334 10.65 -54.88 11.33
CA GLN A 334 10.80 -53.41 11.47
C GLN A 334 10.56 -52.95 12.92
N ALA A 335 9.65 -53.57 13.67
CA ALA A 335 9.47 -53.33 15.10
C ALA A 335 10.73 -53.68 15.90
N LYS A 336 11.41 -54.79 15.58
CA LYS A 336 12.72 -55.17 16.14
C LYS A 336 13.81 -54.14 15.79
N MET A 337 13.82 -53.61 14.56
CA MET A 337 14.75 -52.52 14.17
C MET A 337 14.48 -51.20 14.91
N PHE A 338 13.22 -50.83 15.14
CA PHE A 338 12.83 -49.62 15.88
C PHE A 338 12.78 -49.78 17.40
N ARG A 339 13.23 -50.93 17.94
CA ARG A 339 13.25 -51.28 19.38
C ARG A 339 11.87 -51.20 20.06
N LEU A 340 10.82 -51.59 19.34
CA LEU A 340 9.44 -51.65 19.85
C LEU A 340 9.22 -52.99 20.56
N VAL A 341 9.81 -53.10 21.74
CA VAL A 341 9.94 -54.36 22.50
C VAL A 341 8.57 -54.93 22.87
N ASN A 342 7.57 -54.09 23.15
CA ASN A 342 6.26 -54.58 23.57
C ASN A 342 5.35 -54.90 22.37
N LEU A 343 5.45 -54.19 21.25
CA LEU A 343 4.87 -54.58 19.95
C LEU A 343 5.38 -55.95 19.50
N VAL A 344 6.68 -56.21 19.68
CA VAL A 344 7.29 -57.50 19.37
C VAL A 344 6.68 -58.61 20.23
N LYS A 345 6.57 -58.42 21.55
CA LYS A 345 5.91 -59.37 22.44
C LYS A 345 4.44 -59.59 22.08
N GLU A 346 3.69 -58.53 21.78
CA GLU A 346 2.28 -58.63 21.36
C GLU A 346 2.15 -59.47 20.08
N LEU A 347 3.03 -59.23 19.09
CA LEU A 347 3.08 -60.01 17.85
C LEU A 347 3.52 -61.46 18.06
N GLU A 348 4.36 -61.75 19.04
CA GLU A 348 4.82 -63.10 19.39
C GLU A 348 3.77 -63.87 20.23
N MET A 349 3.09 -63.22 21.18
CA MET A 349 1.96 -63.78 21.94
C MET A 349 0.77 -64.14 21.02
N LEU A 350 0.56 -63.38 19.94
CA LEU A 350 -0.38 -63.70 18.87
C LEU A 350 -0.04 -64.97 18.05
N GLU A 351 1.05 -65.68 18.37
CA GLU A 351 1.38 -67.02 17.84
C GLU A 351 1.02 -68.14 18.81
N GLU A 352 1.11 -67.88 20.12
CA GLU A 352 0.77 -68.84 21.18
C GLU A 352 -0.75 -68.96 21.42
N GLU A 353 -1.52 -67.87 21.21
CA GLU A 353 -3.00 -67.86 21.33
C GLU A 353 -3.77 -68.58 20.20
N ASN A 354 -3.18 -69.60 19.56
CA ASN A 354 -3.91 -70.51 18.66
C ASN A 354 -4.91 -71.42 19.40
N GLY A 355 -5.01 -71.32 20.74
CA GLY A 355 -6.05 -71.91 21.57
C GLY A 355 -6.90 -70.86 22.31
N SER A 356 -8.23 -70.99 22.20
CA SER A 356 -9.26 -70.34 23.05
C SER A 356 -9.33 -68.79 23.10
N SER A 357 -9.90 -68.18 22.06
CA SER A 357 -10.93 -67.13 22.11
C SER A 357 -11.05 -66.23 23.37
N SER A 358 -10.65 -64.95 23.28
CA SER A 358 -11.59 -63.79 23.28
C SER A 358 -10.95 -62.42 23.61
N THR A 359 -10.94 -61.46 22.67
CA THR A 359 -11.39 -60.05 22.92
C THR A 359 -11.38 -59.14 21.67
N THR A 360 -10.52 -59.35 20.68
CA THR A 360 -10.24 -58.40 19.57
C THR A 360 -11.25 -58.42 18.41
N LYS A 361 -12.56 -58.26 18.70
CA LYS A 361 -13.66 -58.42 17.70
C LYS A 361 -14.52 -57.18 17.40
N LYS A 362 -13.98 -55.96 17.54
CA LYS A 362 -14.62 -54.70 17.10
C LYS A 362 -13.61 -53.85 16.33
N LEU A 363 -13.83 -53.62 15.02
CA LEU A 363 -13.40 -52.43 14.24
C LEU A 363 -13.59 -52.60 12.71
N LYS A 364 -13.51 -53.83 12.19
CA LYS A 364 -13.73 -54.14 10.76
C LYS A 364 -15.13 -54.71 10.53
N VAL A 365 -15.81 -54.25 9.48
CA VAL A 365 -17.17 -54.69 9.08
C VAL A 365 -17.12 -55.22 7.66
N SER A 366 -17.76 -56.36 7.39
CA SER A 366 -17.90 -56.91 6.04
C SER A 366 -19.12 -56.33 5.29
N GLN A 367 -19.09 -56.37 3.95
CA GLN A 367 -20.20 -55.86 3.12
C GLN A 367 -21.55 -56.54 3.45
N SER A 368 -21.55 -57.81 3.87
CA SER A 368 -22.75 -58.54 4.30
C SER A 368 -23.29 -58.07 5.66
N GLU A 369 -22.41 -57.85 6.65
CA GLU A 369 -22.76 -57.26 7.95
C GLU A 369 -23.29 -55.82 7.76
N PHE A 370 -22.59 -54.99 7.01
CA PHE A 370 -23.01 -53.63 6.65
C PHE A 370 -24.39 -53.63 5.97
N THR A 371 -24.61 -54.49 4.98
CA THR A 371 -25.91 -54.63 4.30
C THR A 371 -27.03 -55.06 5.26
N SER A 372 -26.72 -55.91 6.25
CA SER A 372 -27.66 -56.30 7.31
C SER A 372 -27.98 -55.12 8.24
N MET A 373 -26.97 -54.36 8.66
CA MET A 373 -27.13 -53.17 9.50
C MET A 373 -27.98 -52.08 8.81
N VAL A 374 -27.71 -51.79 7.53
CA VAL A 374 -28.47 -50.82 6.73
C VAL A 374 -29.93 -51.27 6.51
N LYS A 375 -30.19 -52.57 6.36
CA LYS A 375 -31.57 -53.10 6.31
C LYS A 375 -32.26 -52.97 7.67
N LYS A 376 -31.55 -53.27 8.77
CA LYS A 376 -32.06 -53.22 10.13
C LYS A 376 -32.41 -51.80 10.58
N SER A 377 -31.54 -50.81 10.34
CA SER A 377 -31.81 -49.40 10.68
C SER A 377 -33.04 -48.88 9.93
N LYS A 378 -33.13 -49.14 8.61
CA LYS A 378 -34.29 -48.77 7.77
C LYS A 378 -35.59 -49.45 8.21
N SER A 379 -35.53 -50.70 8.68
CA SER A 379 -36.71 -51.40 9.23
C SER A 379 -37.14 -50.89 10.61
N LEU A 380 -36.21 -50.37 11.42
CA LEU A 380 -36.48 -49.90 12.79
C LEU A 380 -36.67 -48.38 12.89
N LYS A 381 -36.46 -47.62 11.79
CA LYS A 381 -36.39 -46.15 11.77
C LYS A 381 -35.41 -45.56 12.80
N THR A 382 -34.32 -46.27 13.08
CA THR A 382 -33.25 -45.83 13.99
C THR A 382 -32.09 -45.27 13.19
N PRO A 383 -31.36 -44.24 13.69
CA PRO A 383 -30.14 -43.77 13.06
C PRO A 383 -29.12 -44.90 13.00
N LEU A 384 -28.43 -45.03 11.87
CA LEU A 384 -27.40 -46.06 11.69
C LEU A 384 -26.11 -45.58 12.35
N SER A 385 -25.70 -46.20 13.46
CA SER A 385 -24.41 -45.93 14.10
C SER A 385 -23.30 -46.75 13.44
N LEU A 386 -22.28 -46.07 12.92
CA LEU A 386 -21.03 -46.64 12.36
C LEU A 386 -19.77 -45.96 12.97
N SER A 387 -19.94 -45.20 14.06
CA SER A 387 -18.88 -44.39 14.67
C SER A 387 -17.62 -45.21 14.99
N GLY A 388 -16.46 -44.66 14.60
CA GLY A 388 -15.13 -45.23 14.79
C GLY A 388 -14.73 -46.36 13.82
N MET A 389 -15.55 -46.70 12.82
CA MET A 389 -15.29 -47.85 11.94
C MET A 389 -14.33 -47.52 10.77
N ASP A 390 -13.56 -48.52 10.35
CA ASP A 390 -12.84 -48.49 9.06
C ASP A 390 -13.75 -49.00 7.94
N LEU A 391 -14.18 -48.10 7.07
CA LEU A 391 -15.17 -48.36 6.02
C LEU A 391 -14.51 -48.49 4.63
N ARG A 392 -13.18 -48.30 4.52
CA ARG A 392 -12.40 -48.25 3.26
C ARG A 392 -12.61 -49.44 2.30
N ASN A 393 -13.04 -50.59 2.82
CA ASN A 393 -13.23 -51.84 2.07
C ASN A 393 -14.69 -52.11 1.65
N LEU A 394 -15.60 -51.15 1.84
CA LEU A 394 -17.03 -51.29 1.50
C LEU A 394 -17.37 -50.64 0.15
N VAL A 395 -18.37 -51.19 -0.54
CA VAL A 395 -18.97 -50.55 -1.73
C VAL A 395 -20.14 -49.69 -1.27
N LEU A 396 -19.96 -48.36 -1.35
CA LEU A 396 -20.88 -47.35 -0.80
C LEU A 396 -21.52 -46.39 -1.82
N GLN A 397 -21.11 -46.45 -3.10
CA GLN A 397 -21.67 -45.63 -4.17
C GLN A 397 -23.20 -45.78 -4.26
N ASN A 398 -23.91 -44.68 -4.55
CA ASN A 398 -25.37 -44.64 -4.67
C ASN A 398 -26.17 -45.10 -3.42
N ILE A 399 -25.53 -45.33 -2.26
CA ILE A 399 -26.24 -45.75 -1.04
C ILE A 399 -26.85 -44.53 -0.33
N ASN A 400 -28.07 -44.70 0.19
CA ASN A 400 -28.68 -43.75 1.12
C ASN A 400 -28.37 -44.14 2.58
N LEU A 401 -27.61 -43.29 3.26
CA LEU A 401 -27.24 -43.32 4.68
C LEU A 401 -27.67 -42.02 5.40
N ALA A 402 -28.69 -41.32 4.92
CA ALA A 402 -29.18 -40.09 5.54
C ALA A 402 -29.64 -40.29 6.99
N ASN A 403 -29.44 -39.29 7.85
CA ASN A 403 -29.73 -39.32 9.30
C ASN A 403 -28.94 -40.43 10.06
N SER A 404 -27.68 -40.68 9.70
CA SER A 404 -26.79 -41.64 10.38
C SER A 404 -25.88 -40.97 11.41
N GLU A 405 -25.29 -41.78 12.29
CA GLU A 405 -24.26 -41.35 13.24
C GLU A 405 -22.95 -42.07 12.91
N ILE A 406 -22.01 -41.35 12.32
CA ILE A 406 -20.77 -41.90 11.75
C ILE A 406 -19.62 -40.99 12.21
N VAL A 407 -19.37 -40.93 13.51
CA VAL A 407 -18.34 -40.08 14.11
C VAL A 407 -16.96 -40.74 13.94
N SER A 408 -15.93 -39.98 13.56
CA SER A 408 -14.52 -40.41 13.52
C SER A 408 -14.24 -41.69 12.72
N SER A 409 -14.96 -41.89 11.61
CA SER A 409 -14.84 -43.09 10.77
C SER A 409 -13.94 -42.86 9.55
N ASN A 410 -13.33 -43.92 9.02
CA ASN A 410 -12.36 -43.83 7.92
C ASN A 410 -12.99 -44.20 6.58
N PHE A 411 -13.07 -43.21 5.67
CA PHE A 411 -13.53 -43.34 4.29
C PHE A 411 -12.41 -43.11 3.27
N SER A 412 -11.18 -42.83 3.69
CA SER A 412 -10.15 -42.25 2.81
C SER A 412 -9.87 -43.08 1.54
N ARG A 413 -9.70 -42.35 0.42
CA ARG A 413 -9.47 -42.88 -0.95
C ARG A 413 -10.61 -43.74 -1.52
N MET A 414 -11.80 -43.74 -0.90
CA MET A 414 -12.97 -44.41 -1.47
C MET A 414 -13.60 -43.61 -2.62
N ASN A 415 -14.19 -44.31 -3.58
CA ASN A 415 -15.20 -43.71 -4.44
C ASN A 415 -16.56 -43.80 -3.73
N LEU A 416 -17.13 -42.65 -3.37
CA LEU A 416 -18.40 -42.50 -2.67
C LEU A 416 -19.46 -41.79 -3.53
N LYS A 417 -19.27 -41.78 -4.85
CA LYS A 417 -20.13 -41.04 -5.78
C LYS A 417 -21.62 -41.34 -5.62
N ASP A 418 -22.45 -40.30 -5.70
CA ASP A 418 -23.90 -40.31 -5.49
C ASP A 418 -24.38 -40.84 -4.11
N LEU A 419 -23.48 -40.97 -3.11
CA LEU A 419 -23.83 -41.31 -1.73
C LEU A 419 -24.69 -40.20 -1.09
N LYS A 420 -25.72 -40.58 -0.31
CA LYS A 420 -26.54 -39.62 0.44
C LYS A 420 -26.29 -39.75 1.94
N LEU A 421 -25.82 -38.67 2.55
CA LEU A 421 -25.49 -38.56 3.96
C LEU A 421 -26.28 -37.46 4.68
N ASN A 422 -27.18 -36.74 4.01
CA ASN A 422 -27.87 -35.58 4.55
C ASN A 422 -28.47 -35.79 5.96
N ASN A 423 -28.45 -34.75 6.79
CA ASN A 423 -28.80 -34.77 8.22
C ASN A 423 -27.95 -35.72 9.11
N SER A 424 -26.75 -36.17 8.70
CA SER A 424 -25.93 -37.09 9.51
C SER A 424 -24.91 -36.37 10.40
N ILE A 425 -24.53 -37.03 11.49
CA ILE A 425 -23.41 -36.62 12.35
C ILE A 425 -22.16 -37.36 11.87
N LEU A 426 -21.15 -36.61 11.42
CA LEU A 426 -19.97 -37.09 10.69
C LEU A 426 -18.63 -36.59 11.28
N ASN A 427 -18.68 -35.89 12.42
CA ASN A 427 -17.54 -35.23 13.06
C ASN A 427 -16.26 -36.08 13.12
N GLY A 428 -15.14 -35.50 12.68
CA GLY A 428 -13.83 -36.14 12.68
C GLY A 428 -13.63 -37.23 11.62
N CYS A 429 -14.52 -37.38 10.64
CA CYS A 429 -14.37 -38.36 9.58
C CYS A 429 -13.19 -38.06 8.64
N ASN A 430 -12.62 -39.11 8.05
CA ASN A 430 -11.55 -39.00 7.07
C ASN A 430 -12.04 -39.33 5.66
N PHE A 431 -12.32 -38.29 4.86
CA PHE A 431 -12.68 -38.34 3.44
C PHE A 431 -11.51 -37.94 2.51
N SER A 432 -10.26 -37.92 2.99
CA SER A 432 -9.11 -37.51 2.17
C SER A 432 -8.94 -38.39 0.93
N GLY A 433 -8.73 -37.74 -0.22
CA GLY A 433 -8.58 -38.41 -1.52
C GLY A 433 -9.82 -39.12 -2.06
N CYS A 434 -11.03 -38.85 -1.55
CA CYS A 434 -12.26 -39.50 -2.01
C CYS A 434 -12.85 -38.85 -3.28
N ASP A 435 -13.53 -39.65 -4.10
CA ASP A 435 -14.52 -39.13 -5.07
C ASP A 435 -15.83 -38.91 -4.32
N LEU A 436 -16.20 -37.63 -4.13
CA LEU A 436 -17.43 -37.17 -3.48
C LEU A 436 -18.40 -36.54 -4.50
N THR A 437 -18.24 -36.84 -5.79
CA THR A 437 -19.10 -36.30 -6.86
C THR A 437 -20.58 -36.57 -6.55
N ASN A 438 -21.41 -35.53 -6.66
CA ASN A 438 -22.85 -35.54 -6.35
C ASN A 438 -23.23 -35.98 -4.91
N VAL A 439 -22.28 -36.09 -3.97
CA VAL A 439 -22.59 -36.52 -2.59
C VAL A 439 -23.43 -35.48 -1.86
N ASP A 440 -24.44 -35.94 -1.12
CA ASP A 440 -25.34 -35.07 -0.36
C ASP A 440 -24.99 -35.05 1.13
N PHE A 441 -24.31 -33.98 1.55
CA PHE A 441 -23.97 -33.65 2.94
C PHE A 441 -24.85 -32.52 3.53
N SER A 442 -25.99 -32.19 2.90
CA SER A 442 -26.83 -31.09 3.41
C SER A 442 -27.26 -31.30 4.87
N CYS A 443 -27.27 -30.22 5.64
CA CYS A 443 -27.59 -30.21 7.08
C CYS A 443 -26.77 -31.19 7.94
N CYS A 444 -25.56 -31.59 7.53
CA CYS A 444 -24.70 -32.49 8.31
C CYS A 444 -23.82 -31.76 9.33
N ASP A 445 -23.49 -32.44 10.42
CA ASP A 445 -22.47 -32.00 11.39
C ASP A 445 -21.14 -32.68 11.03
N LEU A 446 -20.23 -31.94 10.39
CA LEU A 446 -19.01 -32.45 9.75
C LEU A 446 -17.73 -32.00 10.44
N ARG A 447 -17.81 -31.36 11.61
CA ARG A 447 -16.70 -30.66 12.27
C ARG A 447 -15.44 -31.49 12.42
N MET A 448 -14.28 -30.86 12.25
CA MET A 448 -12.96 -31.49 12.29
C MET A 448 -12.72 -32.61 11.26
N SER A 449 -13.54 -32.73 10.20
CA SER A 449 -13.35 -33.76 9.17
C SER A 449 -12.23 -33.39 8.17
N ASN A 450 -11.57 -34.42 7.64
CA ASN A 450 -10.50 -34.29 6.67
C ASN A 450 -11.01 -34.57 5.25
N PHE A 451 -10.96 -33.58 4.37
CA PHE A 451 -11.34 -33.64 2.96
C PHE A 451 -10.15 -33.44 2.01
N CYS A 452 -8.91 -33.43 2.50
CA CYS A 452 -7.74 -33.03 1.71
C CYS A 452 -7.58 -33.89 0.44
N GLY A 453 -7.51 -33.23 -0.73
CA GLY A 453 -7.41 -33.85 -2.05
C GLY A 453 -8.66 -34.61 -2.51
N ALA A 454 -9.83 -34.37 -1.92
CA ALA A 454 -11.10 -34.96 -2.37
C ALA A 454 -11.66 -34.23 -3.61
N GLN A 455 -12.44 -34.95 -4.43
CA GLN A 455 -13.13 -34.39 -5.59
C GLN A 455 -14.57 -34.02 -5.22
N LEU A 456 -14.86 -32.71 -5.17
CA LEU A 456 -16.14 -32.17 -4.69
C LEU A 456 -17.12 -31.79 -5.82
N CYS A 457 -17.01 -32.41 -7.00
CA CYS A 457 -17.81 -32.03 -8.17
C CYS A 457 -19.32 -32.16 -7.90
N SER A 458 -20.05 -31.04 -7.91
CA SER A 458 -21.48 -30.98 -7.59
C SER A 458 -21.88 -31.50 -6.18
N THR A 459 -20.94 -31.57 -5.23
CA THR A 459 -21.21 -31.99 -3.85
C THR A 459 -22.09 -30.96 -3.10
N ASN A 460 -23.04 -31.43 -2.29
CA ASN A 460 -24.00 -30.58 -1.61
C ASN A 460 -23.69 -30.42 -0.11
N PHE A 461 -23.26 -29.23 0.32
CA PHE A 461 -23.03 -28.86 1.72
C PHE A 461 -24.02 -27.79 2.24
N THR A 462 -25.14 -27.53 1.56
CA THR A 462 -26.13 -26.53 2.01
C THR A 462 -26.52 -26.75 3.49
N ASN A 463 -26.38 -25.72 4.32
CA ASN A 463 -26.56 -25.73 5.79
C ASN A 463 -25.71 -26.74 6.59
N ALA A 464 -24.59 -27.23 6.06
CA ALA A 464 -23.69 -28.12 6.80
C ALA A 464 -22.74 -27.36 7.74
N ASN A 465 -22.42 -27.94 8.91
CA ASN A 465 -21.38 -27.42 9.80
C ASN A 465 -20.03 -28.03 9.43
N LEU A 466 -19.16 -27.24 8.80
CA LEU A 466 -17.81 -27.63 8.37
C LEU A 466 -16.71 -27.10 9.31
N GLN A 467 -17.05 -26.61 10.51
CA GLN A 467 -16.10 -25.91 11.38
C GLN A 467 -14.85 -26.77 11.68
N GLY A 468 -13.67 -26.22 11.43
CA GLY A 468 -12.39 -26.92 11.62
C GLY A 468 -12.07 -28.02 10.59
N CYS A 469 -12.81 -28.15 9.50
CA CYS A 469 -12.47 -29.09 8.42
C CYS A 469 -11.18 -28.69 7.67
N LEU A 470 -10.49 -29.70 7.13
CA LEU A 470 -9.28 -29.54 6.32
C LEU A 470 -9.57 -29.85 4.85
N PHE A 471 -9.37 -28.88 3.96
CA PHE A 471 -9.56 -29.01 2.50
C PHE A 471 -8.25 -28.85 1.71
N ASP A 472 -7.09 -28.94 2.36
CA ASP A 472 -5.78 -28.71 1.74
C ASP A 472 -5.47 -29.66 0.57
N ARG A 473 -4.40 -29.35 -0.18
CA ARG A 473 -3.86 -30.15 -1.30
C ARG A 473 -4.81 -30.25 -2.50
N GLU A 474 -4.99 -29.13 -3.19
CA GLU A 474 -5.63 -29.06 -4.53
C GLU A 474 -7.10 -29.52 -4.59
N THR A 475 -7.79 -29.59 -3.43
CA THR A 475 -9.24 -29.82 -3.39
C THR A 475 -9.95 -28.75 -4.22
N ALA A 476 -10.74 -29.19 -5.20
CA ALA A 476 -11.41 -28.31 -6.14
C ALA A 476 -12.92 -28.24 -5.85
N PHE A 477 -13.40 -27.04 -5.48
CA PHE A 477 -14.81 -26.74 -5.33
C PHE A 477 -15.36 -26.35 -6.71
N VAL A 478 -15.99 -27.32 -7.38
CA VAL A 478 -16.55 -27.17 -8.73
C VAL A 478 -18.04 -27.50 -8.67
N SER A 479 -18.87 -26.47 -8.82
CA SER A 479 -20.34 -26.57 -8.69
C SER A 479 -20.86 -27.15 -7.35
N THR A 480 -20.02 -27.17 -6.30
CA THR A 480 -20.46 -27.43 -4.92
C THR A 480 -21.49 -26.41 -4.46
N LYS A 481 -22.46 -26.88 -3.67
CA LYS A 481 -23.41 -26.04 -2.94
C LYS A 481 -22.91 -25.78 -1.52
N LEU A 482 -22.84 -24.51 -1.12
CA LEU A 482 -22.28 -24.05 0.16
C LEU A 482 -23.22 -23.05 0.89
N GLU A 483 -24.46 -22.91 0.44
CA GLU A 483 -25.40 -21.92 0.97
C GLU A 483 -25.71 -22.23 2.44
N GLY A 484 -25.40 -21.29 3.34
CA GLY A 484 -25.59 -21.46 4.78
C GLY A 484 -24.61 -22.43 5.46
N ALA A 485 -23.54 -22.88 4.77
CA ALA A 485 -22.53 -23.74 5.38
C ALA A 485 -21.59 -22.96 6.32
N ASP A 486 -21.31 -23.49 7.52
CA ASP A 486 -20.36 -22.89 8.46
C ASP A 486 -18.93 -23.37 8.18
N LEU A 487 -18.14 -22.54 7.50
CA LEU A 487 -16.73 -22.78 7.17
C LEU A 487 -15.74 -22.21 8.22
N SER A 488 -16.21 -21.81 9.41
CA SER A 488 -15.36 -21.20 10.44
C SER A 488 -14.15 -22.08 10.82
N ASN A 489 -12.97 -21.47 10.97
CA ASN A 489 -11.71 -22.16 11.30
C ASN A 489 -11.32 -23.30 10.33
N THR A 490 -11.85 -23.35 9.11
CA THR A 490 -11.42 -24.34 8.10
C THR A 490 -10.03 -23.99 7.53
N SER A 491 -9.31 -25.01 7.08
CA SER A 491 -8.09 -24.82 6.28
C SER A 491 -8.40 -24.99 4.80
N LEU A 492 -8.07 -23.96 4.01
CA LEU A 492 -8.31 -23.89 2.56
C LEU A 492 -7.00 -23.74 1.77
N LYS A 493 -5.88 -24.26 2.29
CA LYS A 493 -4.56 -23.99 1.69
C LYS A 493 -4.40 -24.73 0.36
N GLY A 494 -4.18 -23.98 -0.72
CA GLY A 494 -4.09 -24.53 -2.08
C GLY A 494 -5.43 -25.01 -2.65
N VAL A 495 -6.56 -24.53 -2.12
CA VAL A 495 -7.90 -24.84 -2.63
C VAL A 495 -8.19 -24.07 -3.92
N LYS A 496 -8.97 -24.68 -4.82
CA LYS A 496 -9.41 -24.07 -6.08
C LYS A 496 -10.91 -23.80 -6.09
N PHE A 497 -11.29 -22.56 -6.42
CA PHE A 497 -12.67 -22.14 -6.65
C PHE A 497 -12.80 -21.53 -8.05
N GLU A 498 -13.82 -21.92 -8.81
CA GLU A 498 -14.21 -21.27 -10.07
C GLU A 498 -15.72 -20.98 -10.09
N ASP A 499 -16.10 -19.78 -10.57
CA ASP A 499 -17.49 -19.32 -10.71
C ASP A 499 -18.31 -19.23 -9.38
N TYR A 500 -17.66 -18.88 -8.27
CA TYR A 500 -18.29 -18.67 -6.95
C TYR A 500 -18.69 -17.22 -6.65
N SER A 501 -19.76 -17.03 -5.88
CA SER A 501 -20.18 -15.72 -5.34
C SER A 501 -20.16 -15.73 -3.81
N PHE A 502 -19.29 -14.93 -3.22
CA PHE A 502 -19.14 -14.70 -1.80
C PHE A 502 -19.71 -13.31 -1.46
N ILE A 503 -20.74 -13.27 -0.62
CA ILE A 503 -21.46 -12.03 -0.26
C ILE A 503 -21.47 -11.92 1.26
N SER A 504 -20.98 -10.79 1.79
CA SER A 504 -20.87 -10.50 3.23
C SER A 504 -20.11 -11.56 4.05
N MET A 505 -19.23 -12.32 3.40
CA MET A 505 -18.52 -13.44 4.02
C MET A 505 -17.30 -12.95 4.84
N ILE A 506 -17.07 -13.58 6.00
CA ILE A 506 -15.98 -13.24 6.91
C ILE A 506 -14.82 -14.23 6.68
N PHE A 507 -13.79 -13.77 5.96
CA PHE A 507 -12.50 -14.46 5.79
C PHE A 507 -11.48 -14.04 6.86
N ALA A 508 -11.90 -13.28 7.88
CA ALA A 508 -10.99 -12.67 8.84
C ALA A 508 -10.14 -13.72 9.58
N HIS A 509 -8.83 -13.48 9.66
CA HIS A 509 -7.79 -14.41 10.16
C HIS A 509 -7.59 -15.72 9.36
N TRP A 510 -8.28 -15.95 8.24
CA TRP A 510 -8.15 -17.21 7.46
C TRP A 510 -6.81 -17.33 6.75
N ASP A 511 -6.39 -18.57 6.50
CA ASP A 511 -5.19 -18.90 5.72
C ASP A 511 -5.58 -19.31 4.29
N LEU A 512 -5.61 -18.32 3.38
CA LEU A 512 -5.87 -18.53 1.94
C LEU A 512 -4.56 -18.62 1.13
N THR A 513 -3.47 -19.06 1.77
CA THR A 513 -2.18 -19.30 1.13
C THR A 513 -2.33 -20.26 -0.06
N GLN A 514 -1.74 -19.91 -1.20
CA GLN A 514 -1.75 -20.70 -2.45
C GLN A 514 -3.14 -20.97 -3.08
N VAL A 515 -4.20 -20.26 -2.65
CA VAL A 515 -5.55 -20.41 -3.22
C VAL A 515 -5.63 -19.90 -4.66
N GLU A 516 -6.35 -20.62 -5.52
CA GLU A 516 -6.73 -20.18 -6.87
C GLU A 516 -8.23 -19.85 -6.91
N MET A 517 -8.59 -18.59 -7.20
CA MET A 517 -9.96 -18.09 -7.21
C MET A 517 -10.27 -17.39 -8.54
N LYS A 518 -11.00 -18.06 -9.42
CA LYS A 518 -11.18 -17.69 -10.83
C LYS A 518 -12.63 -17.29 -11.12
N LYS A 519 -12.83 -16.07 -11.65
CA LYS A 519 -14.14 -15.43 -11.86
C LYS A 519 -15.01 -15.35 -10.59
N CYS A 520 -14.39 -15.41 -9.40
CA CYS A 520 -15.12 -15.32 -8.14
C CYS A 520 -15.63 -13.89 -7.93
N ILE A 521 -16.81 -13.74 -7.34
CA ILE A 521 -17.34 -12.45 -6.88
C ILE A 521 -17.17 -12.38 -5.36
N PHE A 522 -16.66 -11.27 -4.87
CA PHE A 522 -16.56 -10.92 -3.46
C PHE A 522 -17.24 -9.56 -3.27
N ASP A 523 -18.34 -9.50 -2.52
CA ASP A 523 -19.06 -8.25 -2.24
C ASP A 523 -19.26 -8.09 -0.72
N GLY A 524 -18.79 -6.99 -0.15
CA GLY A 524 -18.87 -6.71 1.29
C GLY A 524 -18.13 -7.72 2.19
N CYS A 525 -17.19 -8.49 1.64
CA CYS A 525 -16.46 -9.52 2.37
C CYS A 525 -15.38 -8.93 3.29
N ASN A 526 -15.21 -9.51 4.48
CA ASN A 526 -14.20 -9.06 5.45
C ASN A 526 -12.91 -9.89 5.29
N PHE A 527 -11.80 -9.22 4.93
CA PHE A 527 -10.46 -9.81 4.77
C PHE A 527 -9.46 -9.38 5.88
N ASP A 528 -9.96 -8.91 7.03
CA ASP A 528 -9.12 -8.47 8.15
C ASP A 528 -8.18 -9.58 8.65
N ASN A 529 -6.86 -9.32 8.69
CA ASN A 529 -5.84 -10.29 9.09
C ASN A 529 -5.81 -11.61 8.27
N THR A 530 -6.50 -11.69 7.11
CA THR A 530 -6.46 -12.84 6.20
C THR A 530 -5.08 -12.97 5.55
N LYS A 531 -4.57 -14.19 5.38
CA LYS A 531 -3.30 -14.44 4.67
C LYS A 531 -3.54 -14.77 3.20
N LEU A 532 -2.85 -14.06 2.29
CA LEU A 532 -2.96 -14.23 0.83
C LEU A 532 -1.64 -14.64 0.14
N PHE A 533 -0.66 -15.19 0.87
CA PHE A 533 0.65 -15.52 0.28
C PHE A 533 0.54 -16.52 -0.90
N LYS A 534 1.06 -16.14 -2.07
CA LYS A 534 1.03 -16.96 -3.30
C LYS A 534 -0.38 -17.32 -3.80
N SER A 535 -1.41 -16.57 -3.42
CA SER A 535 -2.76 -16.75 -3.97
C SER A 535 -2.94 -16.02 -5.30
N SER A 536 -3.90 -16.52 -6.10
CA SER A 536 -4.14 -16.07 -7.47
C SER A 536 -5.62 -15.85 -7.73
N PHE A 537 -6.00 -14.58 -7.87
CA PHE A 537 -7.33 -14.14 -8.23
C PHE A 537 -7.32 -13.70 -9.70
N ILE A 538 -8.00 -14.45 -10.58
CA ILE A 538 -7.97 -14.21 -12.03
C ILE A 538 -9.38 -13.96 -12.54
N ALA A 539 -9.58 -12.81 -13.22
CA ALA A 539 -10.88 -12.35 -13.73
C ALA A 539 -11.99 -12.26 -12.66
N SER A 540 -11.61 -12.16 -11.39
CA SER A 540 -12.50 -12.09 -10.23
C SER A 540 -12.95 -10.65 -9.96
N THR A 541 -14.06 -10.48 -9.23
CA THR A 541 -14.65 -9.17 -8.92
C THR A 541 -14.65 -8.93 -7.42
N PHE A 542 -14.13 -7.78 -6.98
CA PHE A 542 -14.13 -7.33 -5.60
C PHE A 542 -14.93 -6.03 -5.48
N ARG A 543 -15.87 -5.97 -4.54
CA ARG A 543 -16.65 -4.76 -4.24
C ARG A 543 -16.73 -4.50 -2.75
N ASN A 544 -16.52 -3.25 -2.35
CA ASN A 544 -16.74 -2.78 -0.98
C ASN A 544 -15.88 -3.53 0.07
N ILE A 545 -14.60 -3.81 -0.24
CA ILE A 545 -13.70 -4.63 0.58
C ILE A 545 -12.53 -3.80 1.11
N ASP A 546 -12.21 -3.96 2.39
CA ASP A 546 -11.01 -3.40 3.00
C ASP A 546 -9.90 -4.45 3.09
N PHE A 547 -8.74 -4.14 2.51
CA PHE A 547 -7.53 -4.96 2.48
C PHE A 547 -6.44 -4.45 3.45
N LYS A 548 -6.68 -3.37 4.22
CA LYS A 548 -5.71 -2.69 5.09
C LYS A 548 -4.83 -3.61 5.94
N ASN A 549 -5.42 -4.65 6.53
CA ASN A 549 -4.78 -5.59 7.46
C ASN A 549 -4.47 -6.96 6.82
N VAL A 550 -4.53 -7.09 5.49
CA VAL A 550 -4.21 -8.36 4.81
C VAL A 550 -2.72 -8.69 4.90
N ILE A 551 -2.42 -9.95 5.16
CA ILE A 551 -1.06 -10.46 5.35
C ILE A 551 -0.61 -11.23 4.10
N SER A 552 0.38 -10.70 3.39
CA SER A 552 1.00 -11.39 2.26
C SER A 552 2.43 -10.89 2.10
N ASN A 553 3.38 -11.81 2.16
CA ASN A 553 4.81 -11.52 2.09
C ASN A 553 5.40 -12.07 0.77
N GLY A 554 4.80 -11.67 -0.36
CA GLY A 554 5.20 -12.09 -1.71
C GLY A 554 4.03 -12.42 -2.62
N ASP A 555 4.35 -12.57 -3.91
CA ASP A 555 3.52 -12.83 -5.09
C ASP A 555 2.01 -13.01 -4.84
N VAL A 556 1.21 -11.96 -5.03
CA VAL A 556 -0.26 -12.08 -5.13
C VAL A 556 -0.69 -11.67 -6.54
N SER A 557 -1.59 -12.43 -7.16
CA SER A 557 -2.15 -12.05 -8.48
C SER A 557 -3.59 -11.56 -8.36
N PHE A 558 -3.87 -10.41 -8.95
CA PHE A 558 -5.20 -9.84 -9.18
C PHE A 558 -5.45 -9.58 -10.68
N ALA A 559 -4.76 -10.32 -11.55
CA ALA A 559 -4.77 -10.12 -12.99
C ALA A 559 -6.18 -10.17 -13.60
N SER A 560 -6.49 -9.18 -14.44
CA SER A 560 -7.78 -8.95 -15.09
C SER A 560 -8.99 -8.85 -14.14
N CYS A 561 -8.78 -8.59 -12.84
CA CYS A 561 -9.87 -8.42 -11.89
C CYS A 561 -10.62 -7.08 -12.06
N LEU A 562 -11.86 -7.04 -11.59
CA LEU A 562 -12.63 -5.81 -11.37
C LEU A 562 -12.60 -5.47 -9.88
N MET A 563 -12.21 -4.24 -9.53
CA MET A 563 -12.14 -3.77 -8.15
C MET A 563 -12.91 -2.45 -8.01
N GLU A 564 -13.96 -2.46 -7.20
CA GLU A 564 -14.86 -1.32 -6.98
C GLU A 564 -14.92 -0.96 -5.49
N LYS A 565 -14.66 0.32 -5.14
CA LYS A 565 -14.74 0.82 -3.74
C LYS A 565 -13.89 0.00 -2.75
N CYS A 566 -12.75 -0.52 -3.20
CA CYS A 566 -11.82 -1.26 -2.36
C CYS A 566 -10.83 -0.32 -1.66
N ASN A 567 -10.55 -0.57 -0.38
CA ASN A 567 -9.54 0.16 0.39
C ASN A 567 -8.25 -0.67 0.50
N PHE A 568 -7.13 -0.05 0.16
CA PHE A 568 -5.79 -0.65 0.16
C PHE A 568 -4.81 0.07 1.10
N GLN A 569 -5.29 1.02 1.93
CA GLN A 569 -4.49 1.83 2.87
C GLN A 569 -3.87 0.98 4.01
N SER A 570 -2.85 0.17 3.67
CA SER A 570 -2.13 -0.68 4.62
C SER A 570 -1.01 0.08 5.33
N HIS A 571 -0.75 -0.26 6.59
CA HIS A 571 0.34 0.32 7.39
C HIS A 571 1.63 -0.50 7.30
N SER A 572 1.60 -1.66 6.63
CA SER A 572 2.74 -2.59 6.51
C SER A 572 3.34 -2.65 5.09
N ASN A 573 2.66 -2.07 4.08
CA ASN A 573 2.98 -2.19 2.64
C ASN A 573 3.11 -3.63 2.10
N ALA A 574 2.73 -4.65 2.88
CA ALA A 574 2.97 -6.06 2.54
C ALA A 574 2.20 -6.51 1.28
N LEU A 575 0.94 -6.07 1.14
CA LEU A 575 0.03 -6.47 0.06
C LEU A 575 0.49 -6.10 -1.37
N PHE A 576 1.45 -5.20 -1.52
CA PHE A 576 1.91 -4.73 -2.83
C PHE A 576 3.35 -5.14 -3.17
N GLN A 577 3.96 -5.99 -2.34
CA GLN A 577 5.27 -6.57 -2.59
C GLN A 577 5.16 -7.73 -3.60
N HIS A 578 5.53 -7.43 -4.86
CA HIS A 578 5.51 -8.32 -6.02
C HIS A 578 4.10 -8.71 -6.51
N THR A 579 3.15 -7.80 -6.32
CA THR A 579 1.74 -8.01 -6.68
C THR A 579 1.48 -7.71 -8.14
N ASN A 580 0.79 -8.63 -8.82
CA ASN A 580 0.43 -8.53 -10.23
C ASN A 580 -1.00 -7.96 -10.40
N CYS A 581 -1.09 -6.78 -11.00
CA CYS A 581 -2.34 -6.07 -11.30
C CYS A 581 -2.50 -5.83 -12.82
N CYS A 582 -1.99 -6.76 -13.64
CA CYS A 582 -2.05 -6.74 -15.11
C CYS A 582 -3.50 -6.69 -15.61
N GLY A 583 -3.85 -5.68 -16.42
CA GLY A 583 -5.18 -5.51 -17.01
C GLY A 583 -6.33 -5.34 -16.00
N THR A 584 -6.03 -5.05 -14.74
CA THR A 584 -7.03 -4.88 -13.67
C THR A 584 -7.79 -3.55 -13.84
N LEU A 585 -9.09 -3.53 -13.56
CA LEU A 585 -9.91 -2.31 -13.57
C LEU A 585 -10.23 -1.88 -12.13
N PHE A 586 -9.65 -0.76 -11.71
CA PHE A 586 -9.91 -0.13 -10.42
C PHE A 586 -10.88 1.05 -10.59
N THR A 587 -11.95 1.07 -9.81
CA THR A 587 -12.97 2.13 -9.82
C THR A 587 -13.29 2.57 -8.39
N ASN A 588 -13.17 3.87 -8.10
CA ASN A 588 -13.40 4.45 -6.75
C ASN A 588 -12.58 3.77 -5.62
N CYS A 589 -11.38 3.26 -5.91
CA CYS A 589 -10.52 2.58 -4.94
C CYS A 589 -9.56 3.56 -4.23
N SER A 590 -9.09 3.20 -3.04
CA SER A 590 -8.15 4.00 -2.23
C SER A 590 -6.82 3.28 -2.02
N PHE A 591 -5.72 3.94 -2.38
CA PHE A 591 -4.33 3.49 -2.23
C PHE A 591 -3.48 4.52 -1.46
N ASN A 592 -4.11 5.36 -0.64
CA ASN A 592 -3.40 6.42 0.06
C ASN A 592 -2.26 5.85 0.94
N ASN A 593 -1.09 6.46 0.87
CA ASN A 593 0.14 6.09 1.58
C ASN A 593 0.73 4.70 1.21
N VAL A 594 0.28 4.07 0.12
CA VAL A 594 0.78 2.76 -0.32
C VAL A 594 2.09 2.90 -1.11
N ASP A 595 3.05 2.02 -0.84
CA ASP A 595 4.24 1.80 -1.67
C ASP A 595 3.90 0.92 -2.87
N LEU A 596 3.80 1.51 -4.07
CA LEU A 596 3.48 0.80 -5.30
C LEU A 596 4.73 0.44 -6.14
N ARG A 597 5.95 0.72 -5.65
CA ARG A 597 7.21 0.48 -6.41
C ARG A 597 7.38 -0.97 -6.85
N THR A 598 6.82 -1.93 -6.11
CA THR A 598 6.90 -3.38 -6.36
C THR A 598 5.73 -3.96 -7.17
N VAL A 599 4.80 -3.14 -7.65
CA VAL A 599 3.57 -3.59 -8.33
C VAL A 599 3.76 -3.64 -9.84
N LEU A 600 3.28 -4.72 -10.47
CA LEU A 600 3.20 -4.82 -11.93
C LEU A 600 1.86 -4.26 -12.41
N LEU A 601 1.93 -3.17 -13.18
CA LEU A 601 0.78 -2.45 -13.75
C LEU A 601 0.87 -2.49 -15.29
N ASP A 602 1.02 -3.66 -15.89
CA ASP A 602 1.16 -3.81 -17.34
C ASP A 602 -0.15 -4.15 -18.07
N ASN A 603 -0.13 -3.99 -19.40
CA ASN A 603 -1.20 -4.37 -20.34
C ASN A 603 -2.58 -3.76 -20.04
N GLY A 604 -2.66 -2.44 -20.03
CA GLY A 604 -3.94 -1.72 -20.08
C GLY A 604 -4.70 -1.72 -18.77
N THR A 605 -4.00 -1.64 -17.64
CA THR A 605 -4.61 -1.41 -16.33
C THR A 605 -5.28 -0.03 -16.30
N ARG A 606 -6.51 0.03 -15.79
CA ARG A 606 -7.36 1.23 -15.85
C ARG A 606 -7.79 1.63 -14.45
N THR A 607 -7.61 2.90 -14.12
CA THR A 607 -8.03 3.47 -12.84
C THR A 607 -8.95 4.66 -13.07
N THR A 608 -10.13 4.62 -12.47
CA THR A 608 -11.12 5.70 -12.55
C THR A 608 -11.52 6.15 -11.16
N GLN A 609 -11.51 7.47 -10.93
CA GLN A 609 -11.96 8.09 -9.68
C GLN A 609 -11.24 7.56 -8.41
N CYS A 610 -10.02 7.05 -8.55
CA CYS A 610 -9.27 6.45 -7.44
C CYS A 610 -8.47 7.51 -6.66
N THR A 611 -8.33 7.31 -5.34
CA THR A 611 -7.44 8.10 -4.49
C THR A 611 -6.12 7.36 -4.29
N MET A 612 -5.02 8.05 -4.56
CA MET A 612 -3.64 7.54 -4.58
C MET A 612 -2.71 8.60 -3.95
N GLN A 613 -3.13 9.20 -2.83
CA GLN A 613 -2.39 10.30 -2.19
C GLN A 613 -1.13 9.79 -1.50
N GLN A 614 -0.04 10.57 -1.54
CA GLN A 614 1.26 10.23 -0.92
C GLN A 614 1.84 8.85 -1.34
N VAL A 615 1.41 8.31 -2.48
CA VAL A 615 1.96 7.07 -3.04
C VAL A 615 3.44 7.27 -3.41
N ASN A 616 4.24 6.27 -3.09
CA ASN A 616 5.65 6.22 -3.49
C ASN A 616 5.82 5.35 -4.74
N LEU A 617 6.45 5.93 -5.77
CA LEU A 617 6.87 5.26 -7.00
C LEU A 617 8.34 5.54 -7.37
N SER A 618 9.08 6.28 -6.53
CA SER A 618 10.40 6.83 -6.89
C SER A 618 11.59 5.92 -6.61
N GLY A 619 12.73 6.28 -7.22
CA GLY A 619 14.04 5.76 -6.84
C GLY A 619 14.35 4.35 -7.32
N ARG A 620 14.14 4.06 -8.61
CA ARG A 620 14.65 2.86 -9.28
C ARG A 620 15.26 3.22 -10.65
N SER A 621 16.58 3.11 -10.74
CA SER A 621 17.34 3.24 -12.00
C SER A 621 17.46 1.91 -12.76
N ASP A 622 17.12 0.82 -12.08
CA ASP A 622 17.44 -0.57 -12.36
C ASP A 622 16.17 -1.43 -12.59
N VAL A 623 15.00 -0.86 -12.32
CA VAL A 623 13.70 -1.40 -12.72
C VAL A 623 12.92 -0.26 -13.35
N LYS A 624 12.58 -0.37 -14.65
CA LYS A 624 11.57 0.48 -15.28
C LYS A 624 10.35 0.54 -14.36
N CYS A 625 9.95 1.72 -13.90
CA CYS A 625 8.69 1.88 -13.19
C CYS A 625 7.55 1.43 -14.13
N PHE A 626 6.84 0.37 -13.74
CA PHE A 626 6.00 -0.47 -14.60
C PHE A 626 4.68 0.19 -15.05
N ILE A 627 4.72 1.44 -15.48
CA ILE A 627 3.63 2.09 -16.22
C ILE A 627 3.91 1.93 -17.72
N GLU A 628 3.91 0.66 -18.17
CA GLU A 628 4.06 0.27 -19.58
C GLU A 628 2.77 -0.43 -20.08
N GLY A 629 2.38 -0.16 -21.33
CA GLY A 629 1.29 -0.89 -22.00
C GLY A 629 -0.09 -0.24 -21.92
N GLY A 630 -0.18 1.09 -22.04
CA GLY A 630 -1.45 1.78 -22.31
C GLY A 630 -2.32 2.09 -21.09
N ASN A 631 -1.70 2.31 -19.94
CA ASN A 631 -2.41 2.54 -18.68
C ASN A 631 -3.19 3.86 -18.69
N SER A 632 -4.41 3.83 -18.13
CA SER A 632 -5.32 4.98 -18.16
C SER A 632 -5.77 5.37 -16.76
N PHE A 633 -5.24 6.48 -16.29
CA PHE A 633 -5.60 7.16 -15.05
C PHE A 633 -6.56 8.31 -15.38
N THR A 634 -7.80 8.23 -14.92
CA THR A 634 -8.83 9.25 -15.20
C THR A 634 -9.51 9.70 -13.91
N ASN A 635 -9.55 11.02 -13.68
CA ASN A 635 -10.10 11.65 -12.46
C ASN A 635 -9.49 11.11 -11.16
N CYS A 636 -8.22 10.69 -11.17
CA CYS A 636 -7.54 10.12 -10.01
C CYS A 636 -6.78 11.20 -9.22
N ASN A 637 -6.69 11.04 -7.90
CA ASN A 637 -5.95 11.96 -7.03
C ASN A 637 -4.59 11.38 -6.64
N PHE A 638 -3.52 11.99 -7.13
CA PHE A 638 -2.12 11.65 -6.92
C PHE A 638 -1.39 12.73 -6.09
N SER A 639 -2.11 13.54 -5.31
CA SER A 639 -1.49 14.68 -4.63
C SER A 639 -0.38 14.23 -3.66
N SER A 640 0.71 15.01 -3.64
CA SER A 640 1.94 14.76 -2.87
C SER A 640 2.65 13.41 -3.14
N CYS A 641 2.48 12.83 -4.33
CA CYS A 641 3.20 11.62 -4.74
C CYS A 641 4.66 11.89 -5.17
N HIS A 642 5.46 10.83 -5.13
CA HIS A 642 6.87 10.86 -5.54
C HIS A 642 7.08 10.02 -6.80
N PHE A 643 7.34 10.69 -7.93
CA PHE A 643 7.67 10.10 -9.23
C PHE A 643 9.08 10.53 -9.71
N ASN A 644 9.93 11.07 -8.82
CA ASN A 644 11.27 11.52 -9.21
C ASN A 644 12.11 10.37 -9.78
N ASP A 645 12.91 10.69 -10.80
CA ASP A 645 13.80 9.78 -11.53
C ASP A 645 13.08 8.64 -12.30
N CYS A 646 11.75 8.73 -12.48
CA CYS A 646 10.95 7.77 -13.25
C CYS A 646 11.02 7.97 -14.79
N GLU A 647 10.93 6.85 -15.52
CA GLU A 647 10.63 6.77 -16.96
C GLU A 647 9.20 6.24 -17.15
N MET A 648 8.37 6.94 -17.94
CA MET A 648 6.99 6.52 -18.24
C MET A 648 6.83 6.27 -19.74
N ASP A 649 5.98 5.31 -20.11
CA ASP A 649 5.72 5.04 -21.53
C ASP A 649 4.84 6.14 -22.18
N HIS A 650 5.00 6.32 -23.49
CA HIS A 650 4.29 7.33 -24.27
C HIS A 650 2.81 6.99 -24.54
N THR A 651 2.29 5.89 -23.99
CA THR A 651 0.91 5.43 -24.17
C THR A 651 0.05 5.64 -22.93
N THR A 652 0.68 5.99 -21.82
CA THR A 652 0.07 6.29 -20.53
C THR A 652 -0.72 7.60 -20.54
N ILE A 653 -1.88 7.61 -19.90
CA ILE A 653 -2.82 8.74 -19.86
C ILE A 653 -3.12 9.14 -18.41
N PHE A 654 -2.94 10.41 -18.09
CA PHE A 654 -3.34 11.06 -16.85
C PHE A 654 -4.38 12.16 -17.18
N SER A 655 -5.64 11.77 -17.36
CA SER A 655 -6.71 12.68 -17.75
C SER A 655 -7.44 13.25 -16.53
N ALA A 656 -7.54 14.58 -16.44
CA ALA A 656 -8.22 15.31 -15.36
C ALA A 656 -7.82 14.84 -13.94
N CYS A 657 -6.54 14.53 -13.73
CA CYS A 657 -6.03 14.04 -12.46
C CYS A 657 -5.57 15.19 -11.55
N ASP A 658 -5.61 14.98 -10.24
CA ASP A 658 -5.04 15.91 -9.26
C ASP A 658 -3.62 15.47 -8.91
N LEU A 659 -2.64 16.08 -9.57
CA LEU A 659 -1.19 15.87 -9.45
C LEU A 659 -0.54 17.04 -8.69
N SER A 660 -1.26 17.64 -7.74
CA SER A 660 -0.78 18.76 -6.92
C SER A 660 0.28 18.33 -5.90
N GLY A 661 1.31 19.16 -5.71
CA GLY A 661 2.44 18.87 -4.81
C GLY A 661 3.32 17.68 -5.24
N VAL A 662 3.15 17.15 -6.46
CA VAL A 662 3.87 15.97 -6.94
C VAL A 662 5.31 16.30 -7.31
N ASN A 663 6.25 15.41 -7.01
CA ASN A 663 7.64 15.50 -7.46
C ASN A 663 7.86 14.67 -8.74
N PHE A 664 8.14 15.35 -9.85
CA PHE A 664 8.55 14.82 -11.16
C PHE A 664 9.99 15.23 -11.53
N ASP A 665 10.85 15.56 -10.57
CA ASP A 665 12.23 15.96 -10.86
C ASP A 665 13.02 14.86 -11.60
N ASN A 666 13.84 15.26 -12.56
CA ASN A 666 14.66 14.44 -13.48
C ASN A 666 13.90 13.46 -14.41
N THR A 667 12.57 13.46 -14.42
CA THR A 667 11.75 12.44 -15.11
C THR A 667 11.76 12.52 -16.64
N GLN A 668 11.54 11.36 -17.28
CA GLN A 668 11.27 11.26 -18.71
C GLN A 668 9.75 11.04 -18.93
N LEU A 669 9.06 12.09 -19.38
CA LEU A 669 7.60 12.18 -19.49
C LEU A 669 7.11 12.42 -20.93
N ARG A 670 8.00 12.28 -21.92
CA ARG A 670 7.78 12.68 -23.32
C ARG A 670 6.54 12.01 -23.94
N ARG A 671 5.72 12.82 -24.62
CA ARG A 671 4.45 12.45 -25.30
C ARG A 671 3.28 12.05 -24.40
N LEU A 672 3.40 12.13 -23.08
CA LEU A 672 2.29 11.81 -22.17
C LEU A 672 1.07 12.72 -22.37
N ASN A 673 -0.11 12.15 -22.11
CA ASN A 673 -1.37 12.88 -22.12
C ASN A 673 -1.80 13.27 -20.69
N PHE A 674 -1.72 14.56 -20.37
CA PHE A 674 -2.02 15.13 -19.05
C PHE A 674 -3.31 15.98 -19.02
N MET A 675 -4.08 16.01 -20.11
CA MET A 675 -5.17 16.96 -20.35
C MET A 675 -6.09 17.23 -19.13
N ASN A 676 -6.35 18.51 -18.88
CA ASN A 676 -7.18 19.05 -17.79
C ASN A 676 -6.70 18.72 -16.36
N SER A 677 -5.46 18.26 -16.16
CA SER A 677 -4.93 17.91 -14.83
C SER A 677 -4.46 19.13 -14.02
N ASN A 678 -4.49 18.99 -12.69
CA ASN A 678 -3.97 19.98 -11.75
C ASN A 678 -2.56 19.61 -11.30
N PHE A 679 -1.61 20.53 -11.42
CA PHE A 679 -0.21 20.39 -11.01
C PHE A 679 0.21 21.44 -9.97
N SER A 680 -0.75 22.08 -9.29
CA SER A 680 -0.45 23.15 -8.32
C SER A 680 0.57 22.69 -7.26
N SER A 681 1.64 23.46 -7.06
CA SER A 681 2.80 23.16 -6.21
C SER A 681 3.66 21.95 -6.61
N ALA A 682 3.49 21.37 -7.81
CA ALA A 682 4.35 20.29 -8.30
C ALA A 682 5.76 20.77 -8.72
N SER A 683 6.73 19.87 -8.67
CA SER A 683 8.11 20.10 -9.14
C SER A 683 8.40 19.26 -10.38
N PHE A 684 9.07 19.87 -11.36
CA PHE A 684 9.42 19.34 -12.68
C PHE A 684 10.88 19.69 -13.04
N LYS A 685 11.76 19.78 -12.04
CA LYS A 685 13.13 20.24 -12.25
C LYS A 685 13.90 19.25 -13.14
N ASN A 686 14.56 19.75 -14.18
CA ASN A 686 15.21 18.93 -15.22
C ASN A 686 14.27 17.95 -15.95
N ALA A 687 12.94 18.05 -15.81
CA ALA A 687 12.01 17.08 -16.38
C ALA A 687 11.82 17.25 -17.89
N ASN A 688 11.62 16.14 -18.61
CA ASN A 688 11.40 16.12 -20.06
C ASN A 688 9.90 15.93 -20.40
N LEU A 689 9.20 17.05 -20.57
CA LEU A 689 7.81 17.19 -21.00
C LEU A 689 7.69 17.49 -22.52
N GLN A 690 8.59 16.98 -23.36
CA GLN A 690 8.54 17.17 -24.81
C GLN A 690 7.31 16.50 -25.45
N GLU A 691 6.67 17.15 -26.43
CA GLU A 691 5.52 16.64 -27.21
C GLU A 691 4.29 16.21 -26.36
N CYS A 692 4.18 16.66 -25.10
CA CYS A 692 3.12 16.29 -24.17
C CYS A 692 1.80 17.06 -24.41
N ASN A 693 0.67 16.44 -24.08
CA ASN A 693 -0.63 17.09 -24.13
C ASN A 693 -1.01 17.68 -22.76
N LEU A 694 -0.69 18.96 -22.55
CA LEU A 694 -0.94 19.73 -21.32
C LEU A 694 -2.15 20.69 -21.45
N GLN A 695 -3.04 20.43 -22.41
CA GLN A 695 -4.21 21.28 -22.67
C GLN A 695 -5.10 21.40 -21.43
N GLY A 696 -5.50 22.63 -21.08
CA GLY A 696 -6.37 22.91 -19.94
C GLY A 696 -5.74 22.65 -18.55
N CYS A 697 -4.45 22.35 -18.47
CA CYS A 697 -3.80 22.03 -17.20
C CYS A 697 -3.60 23.27 -16.32
N THR A 698 -3.69 23.09 -15.00
CA THR A 698 -3.48 24.17 -14.01
C THR A 698 -2.16 23.97 -13.28
N MET A 699 -1.20 24.87 -13.50
CA MET A 699 0.16 24.86 -12.96
C MET A 699 0.35 26.12 -12.11
N LYS A 700 0.13 26.03 -10.79
CA LYS A 700 0.27 27.18 -9.87
C LYS A 700 1.35 26.94 -8.83
N GLY A 701 2.34 27.83 -8.74
CA GLY A 701 3.47 27.68 -7.81
C GLY A 701 4.40 26.52 -8.15
N CYS A 702 4.44 26.10 -9.42
CA CYS A 702 5.25 24.96 -9.86
C CYS A 702 6.73 25.35 -10.03
N ASN A 703 7.61 24.40 -9.79
CA ASN A 703 9.04 24.51 -10.13
C ASN A 703 9.28 23.87 -11.51
N LEU A 704 9.49 24.69 -12.54
CA LEU A 704 9.79 24.25 -13.92
C LEU A 704 11.24 24.60 -14.32
N GLN A 705 12.14 24.74 -13.34
CA GLN A 705 13.55 25.03 -13.56
C GLN A 705 14.22 23.94 -14.43
N ASP A 706 14.93 24.36 -15.48
CA ASP A 706 15.61 23.46 -16.45
C ASP A 706 14.67 22.44 -17.14
N CYS A 707 13.35 22.64 -17.11
CA CYS A 707 12.39 21.75 -17.75
C CYS A 707 12.39 21.89 -19.28
N VAL A 708 12.24 20.78 -20.01
CA VAL A 708 12.12 20.77 -21.48
C VAL A 708 10.67 20.48 -21.86
N MET A 709 9.94 21.49 -22.35
CA MET A 709 8.53 21.38 -22.74
C MET A 709 8.32 21.40 -24.26
N LYS A 710 9.39 21.20 -25.05
CA LYS A 710 9.40 21.47 -26.49
C LYS A 710 8.24 20.81 -27.26
N GLY A 711 7.55 21.59 -28.09
CA GLY A 711 6.49 21.11 -28.99
C GLY A 711 5.18 20.71 -28.30
N SER A 712 5.03 21.00 -27.00
CA SER A 712 3.90 20.52 -26.20
C SER A 712 2.64 21.39 -26.36
N ASN A 713 1.48 20.75 -26.16
CA ASN A 713 0.19 21.40 -26.29
C ASN A 713 -0.22 22.09 -24.98
N LEU A 714 0.01 23.39 -24.88
CA LEU A 714 -0.32 24.22 -23.71
C LEU A 714 -1.61 25.04 -23.91
N GLN A 715 -2.48 24.61 -24.84
CA GLN A 715 -3.72 25.33 -25.15
C GLN A 715 -4.61 25.46 -23.90
N ASN A 716 -5.08 26.67 -23.62
CA ASN A 716 -5.91 27.01 -22.45
C ASN A 716 -5.31 26.59 -21.08
N ALA A 717 -4.00 26.33 -20.98
CA ALA A 717 -3.36 26.03 -19.71
C ALA A 717 -3.19 27.32 -18.86
N VAL A 718 -2.96 27.15 -17.56
CA VAL A 718 -2.75 28.27 -16.60
C VAL A 718 -1.42 28.06 -15.87
N ILE A 719 -0.49 28.98 -16.02
CA ILE A 719 0.82 29.01 -15.36
C ILE A 719 0.90 30.26 -14.46
N GLU A 720 0.81 30.10 -13.14
CA GLU A 720 0.82 31.22 -12.18
C GLU A 720 1.89 31.01 -11.10
N ASN A 721 2.63 32.06 -10.72
CA ASN A 721 3.67 32.02 -9.66
C ASN A 721 4.78 30.96 -9.85
N CYS A 722 5.05 30.50 -11.08
CA CYS A 722 6.01 29.41 -11.32
C CYS A 722 7.46 29.92 -11.48
N ASP A 723 8.44 29.09 -11.08
CA ASP A 723 9.84 29.25 -11.49
C ASP A 723 9.97 28.69 -12.93
N LEU A 724 10.46 29.51 -13.87
CA LEU A 724 10.67 29.16 -15.28
C LEU A 724 12.13 29.32 -15.71
N ASN A 725 13.07 29.38 -14.78
CA ASN A 725 14.49 29.59 -15.07
C ASN A 725 15.03 28.48 -15.98
N ARG A 726 15.54 28.87 -17.16
CA ARG A 726 16.10 28.01 -18.21
C ARG A 726 15.14 26.95 -18.80
N CYS A 727 13.84 27.04 -18.52
CA CYS A 727 12.82 26.19 -19.15
C CYS A 727 12.77 26.42 -20.68
N ASP A 728 12.72 25.35 -21.49
CA ASP A 728 12.60 25.43 -22.95
C ASP A 728 11.15 25.17 -23.39
N MET A 729 10.46 26.23 -23.83
CA MET A 729 9.09 26.20 -24.32
C MET A 729 9.00 26.39 -25.85
N LYS A 730 10.04 26.04 -26.62
CA LYS A 730 10.06 26.19 -28.09
C LYS A 730 9.01 25.30 -28.76
N ASP A 731 8.46 25.80 -29.88
CA ASP A 731 7.47 25.14 -30.73
C ASP A 731 6.13 24.75 -30.02
N CYS A 732 5.87 25.23 -28.79
CA CYS A 732 4.67 24.93 -28.03
C CYS A 732 3.38 25.60 -28.58
N ASN A 733 2.25 24.90 -28.51
CA ASN A 733 0.93 25.49 -28.77
C ASN A 733 0.44 26.30 -27.56
N MET A 734 0.85 27.56 -27.46
CA MET A 734 0.51 28.47 -26.35
C MET A 734 -0.85 29.18 -26.52
N LYS A 735 -1.75 28.66 -27.37
CA LYS A 735 -3.02 29.33 -27.70
C LYS A 735 -3.94 29.42 -26.48
N GLY A 736 -4.22 30.64 -26.01
CA GLY A 736 -5.05 30.85 -24.82
C GLY A 736 -4.36 30.44 -23.51
N LEU A 737 -3.04 30.22 -23.53
CA LEU A 737 -2.22 30.06 -22.32
C LEU A 737 -2.34 31.34 -21.47
N ILE A 738 -2.67 31.18 -20.19
CA ILE A 738 -2.61 32.26 -19.20
C ILE A 738 -1.31 32.08 -18.42
N ILE A 739 -0.41 33.06 -18.49
CA ILE A 739 0.86 33.05 -17.75
C ILE A 739 0.98 34.33 -16.92
N SER A 740 1.28 34.22 -15.62
CA SER A 740 1.39 35.40 -14.74
C SER A 740 2.29 35.19 -13.53
N LYS A 741 2.89 36.28 -13.02
CA LYS A 741 3.68 36.34 -11.77
C LYS A 741 4.88 35.37 -11.70
N CYS A 742 5.30 34.81 -12.83
CA CYS A 742 6.38 33.83 -12.88
C CYS A 742 7.76 34.49 -12.76
N GLN A 743 8.77 33.67 -12.43
CA GLN A 743 10.17 34.10 -12.31
C GLN A 743 11.06 33.47 -13.41
N PRO A 744 10.93 33.91 -14.67
CA PRO A 744 11.85 33.52 -15.74
C PRO A 744 13.12 34.39 -15.76
N GLU A 745 14.16 33.91 -16.45
CA GLU A 745 15.36 34.69 -16.73
C GLU A 745 15.05 35.89 -17.64
N ASN A 746 15.30 37.12 -17.15
CA ASN A 746 14.94 38.33 -17.86
C ASN A 746 16.00 38.74 -18.91
N VAL A 747 15.86 38.18 -20.12
CA VAL A 747 16.67 38.51 -21.32
C VAL A 747 16.72 40.02 -21.61
N PHE A 748 15.66 40.76 -21.27
CA PHE A 748 15.51 42.21 -21.49
C PHE A 748 15.55 43.01 -20.17
N HIS A 749 16.41 42.60 -19.23
CA HIS A 749 16.55 43.17 -17.87
C HIS A 749 16.65 44.70 -17.76
N THR A 750 17.00 45.43 -18.83
CA THR A 750 17.03 46.90 -18.84
C THR A 750 15.68 47.55 -19.09
N SER A 751 14.67 46.81 -19.59
CA SER A 751 13.43 47.37 -20.15
C SER A 751 12.57 48.10 -19.13
N THR A 752 12.00 49.23 -19.55
CA THR A 752 10.93 49.94 -18.82
C THR A 752 9.52 49.56 -19.31
N LEU A 753 9.42 48.78 -20.39
CA LEU A 753 8.16 48.37 -21.01
C LEU A 753 7.81 46.90 -20.78
N LEU A 754 8.80 46.02 -20.68
CA LEU A 754 8.58 44.58 -20.48
C LEU A 754 8.75 44.19 -19.02
N ASN A 755 7.77 43.45 -18.50
CA ASN A 755 7.91 42.71 -17.26
C ASN A 755 8.64 41.37 -17.54
N SER A 756 9.05 40.65 -16.49
CA SER A 756 9.78 39.37 -16.64
C SER A 756 9.02 38.34 -17.51
N THR A 757 7.69 38.28 -17.38
CA THR A 757 6.84 37.33 -18.10
C THR A 757 6.74 37.70 -19.59
N SER A 758 6.56 38.98 -19.94
CA SER A 758 6.50 39.40 -21.34
C SER A 758 7.88 39.35 -22.02
N ALA A 759 8.96 39.65 -21.31
CA ALA A 759 10.34 39.46 -21.78
C ALA A 759 10.62 37.99 -22.14
N PHE A 760 10.17 37.04 -21.31
CA PHE A 760 10.32 35.60 -21.53
C PHE A 760 9.51 35.08 -22.74
N LEU A 761 8.25 35.52 -22.89
CA LEU A 761 7.43 35.18 -24.06
C LEU A 761 8.06 35.69 -25.37
N ILE A 762 8.60 36.91 -25.35
CA ILE A 762 9.29 37.51 -26.49
C ILE A 762 10.58 36.75 -26.84
N SER A 763 11.42 36.42 -25.85
CA SER A 763 12.69 35.71 -26.11
C SER A 763 12.47 34.31 -26.71
N HIS A 764 11.45 33.59 -26.25
CA HIS A 764 11.04 32.31 -26.83
C HIS A 764 10.51 32.45 -28.26
N SER A 765 9.70 33.48 -28.52
CA SER A 765 9.16 33.78 -29.85
C SER A 765 10.27 34.13 -30.86
N LEU A 766 11.32 34.79 -30.39
CA LEU A 766 12.54 35.10 -31.15
C LEU A 766 13.51 33.91 -31.29
N LYS A 767 13.21 32.75 -30.68
CA LYS A 767 14.05 31.53 -30.66
C LYS A 767 15.47 31.74 -30.13
N LEU A 768 15.67 32.71 -29.24
CA LEU A 768 16.98 32.99 -28.63
C LEU A 768 17.50 31.78 -27.84
N LYS A 769 18.82 31.68 -27.68
CA LYS A 769 19.48 30.63 -26.90
C LYS A 769 19.52 31.02 -25.43
N ASN A 770 19.57 30.01 -24.55
CA ASN A 770 19.69 30.23 -23.12
C ASN A 770 21.02 30.94 -22.83
N GLY A 771 20.96 32.13 -22.23
CA GLY A 771 22.12 33.00 -21.98
C GLY A 771 22.30 34.17 -22.97
N ASP A 772 21.57 34.20 -24.10
CA ASP A 772 21.53 35.38 -24.97
C ASP A 772 20.87 36.57 -24.23
N LYS A 773 21.38 37.79 -24.43
CA LYS A 773 20.90 39.01 -23.73
C LYS A 773 20.63 40.13 -24.70
N GLY A 774 19.40 40.65 -24.68
CA GLY A 774 19.00 41.77 -25.52
C GLY A 774 19.78 43.04 -25.15
N ARG A 775 20.53 43.61 -26.09
CA ARG A 775 21.29 44.84 -25.88
C ARG A 775 20.46 46.06 -26.29
N LEU A 776 20.04 46.87 -25.31
CA LEU A 776 19.31 48.13 -25.55
C LEU A 776 20.14 49.12 -26.37
N LEU A 777 19.78 49.30 -27.63
CA LEU A 777 20.39 50.25 -28.56
C LEU A 777 19.86 51.66 -28.31
N TYR A 778 18.54 51.81 -28.31
CA TYR A 778 17.82 53.09 -28.30
C TYR A 778 16.63 53.04 -27.34
N ARG A 779 16.39 54.12 -26.59
CA ARG A 779 15.17 54.36 -25.81
C ARG A 779 14.73 55.82 -25.99
N GLY A 780 13.46 56.05 -26.32
CA GLY A 780 12.90 57.38 -26.56
C GLY A 780 13.12 58.36 -25.40
N SER A 781 12.81 57.93 -24.17
CA SER A 781 13.03 58.76 -22.97
C SER A 781 14.51 59.02 -22.60
N ARG A 782 15.45 58.22 -23.12
CA ARG A 782 16.91 58.34 -22.85
C ARG A 782 17.63 59.15 -23.93
N ASP A 783 17.28 58.91 -25.19
CA ASP A 783 18.01 59.36 -26.37
C ASP A 783 17.29 60.45 -27.17
N GLY A 784 16.01 60.69 -26.86
CA GLY A 784 15.14 61.62 -27.58
C GLY A 784 14.38 60.96 -28.74
N PHE A 785 13.12 61.38 -28.94
CA PHE A 785 12.20 60.84 -29.94
C PHE A 785 12.45 61.38 -31.36
N THR A 786 13.71 61.59 -31.75
CA THR A 786 14.08 62.09 -33.10
C THR A 786 14.57 60.98 -34.02
N SER A 787 14.31 61.15 -35.32
CA SER A 787 14.81 60.29 -36.39
C SER A 787 16.34 60.16 -36.35
N HIS A 788 17.03 61.29 -36.20
CA HIS A 788 18.48 61.35 -36.02
C HIS A 788 18.99 60.51 -34.83
N ALA A 789 18.34 60.61 -33.66
CA ALA A 789 18.74 59.85 -32.48
C ALA A 789 18.54 58.33 -32.69
N PHE A 790 17.42 57.93 -33.28
CA PHE A 790 17.15 56.53 -33.64
C PHE A 790 18.21 55.99 -34.61
N HIS A 791 18.40 56.62 -35.78
CA HIS A 791 19.35 56.15 -36.78
C HIS A 791 20.80 56.13 -36.26
N SER A 792 21.22 57.11 -35.45
CA SER A 792 22.57 57.14 -34.84
C SER A 792 22.91 55.92 -33.96
N LYS A 793 21.89 55.17 -33.49
CA LYS A 793 22.03 54.01 -32.59
C LYS A 793 21.61 52.69 -33.24
N CYS A 794 20.59 52.72 -34.10
CA CYS A 794 19.97 51.56 -34.74
C CYS A 794 20.56 51.21 -36.12
N ASP A 795 21.20 52.15 -36.82
CA ASP A 795 21.76 51.87 -38.15
C ASP A 795 22.94 50.87 -38.08
N SER A 796 23.00 50.01 -39.11
CA SER A 796 23.92 48.86 -39.17
C SER A 796 23.84 47.95 -37.93
N LYS A 797 22.70 47.89 -37.24
CA LYS A 797 22.41 46.89 -36.20
C LYS A 797 21.35 45.93 -36.73
N SER A 798 21.58 44.65 -36.50
CA SER A 798 20.70 43.53 -36.84
C SER A 798 21.12 42.30 -36.03
N PRO A 799 20.21 41.35 -35.74
CA PRO A 799 18.75 41.53 -35.77
C PRO A 799 18.29 42.63 -34.78
N THR A 800 17.09 43.18 -34.97
CA THR A 800 16.53 44.17 -34.03
C THR A 800 15.09 43.90 -33.65
N LEU A 801 14.79 44.13 -32.37
CA LEU A 801 13.46 44.11 -31.78
C LEU A 801 13.08 45.53 -31.34
N THR A 802 12.01 46.07 -31.89
CA THR A 802 11.41 47.36 -31.51
C THR A 802 10.17 47.10 -30.67
N ILE A 803 10.06 47.77 -29.52
CA ILE A 803 8.91 47.72 -28.59
C ILE A 803 8.39 49.15 -28.40
N ILE A 804 7.09 49.35 -28.54
CA ILE A 804 6.41 50.65 -28.53
C ILE A 804 5.24 50.60 -27.54
N LYS A 805 5.00 51.70 -26.81
CA LYS A 805 3.81 51.87 -25.96
C LYS A 805 2.99 53.10 -26.34
N SER A 806 1.72 52.92 -26.74
CA SER A 806 0.82 54.04 -27.06
C SER A 806 0.42 54.84 -25.81
N ALA A 807 0.41 56.17 -25.92
CA ALA A 807 0.15 57.07 -24.79
C ALA A 807 -1.35 57.11 -24.42
N GLU A 808 -2.23 57.17 -25.41
CA GLU A 808 -3.69 57.28 -25.21
C GLU A 808 -4.31 55.99 -24.63
N HIS A 809 -3.75 54.83 -24.96
CA HIS A 809 -4.40 53.53 -24.74
C HIS A 809 -3.52 52.51 -23.99
N ASN A 810 -2.30 52.89 -23.60
CA ASN A 810 -1.32 52.03 -22.91
C ASN A 810 -1.04 50.68 -23.62
N GLN A 811 -1.30 50.55 -24.93
CA GLN A 811 -1.09 49.29 -25.64
C GLN A 811 0.41 49.09 -25.89
N ILE A 812 0.92 47.88 -25.63
CA ILE A 812 2.30 47.49 -25.92
C ILE A 812 2.30 46.62 -27.18
N PHE A 813 3.06 47.03 -28.19
CA PHE A 813 3.16 46.37 -29.48
C PHE A 813 4.53 46.66 -30.09
N GLY A 814 4.86 46.04 -31.22
CA GLY A 814 6.16 46.25 -31.83
C GLY A 814 6.45 45.35 -33.01
N GLY A 815 7.72 45.29 -33.40
CA GLY A 815 8.16 44.50 -34.54
C GLY A 815 9.60 44.01 -34.42
N PHE A 816 9.85 42.87 -35.05
CA PHE A 816 11.17 42.25 -35.18
C PHE A 816 11.59 42.26 -36.65
N THR A 817 12.89 42.45 -36.91
CA THR A 817 13.48 42.32 -38.23
C THR A 817 14.94 41.85 -38.19
N THR A 818 15.31 41.06 -39.19
CA THR A 818 16.69 40.66 -39.52
C THR A 818 17.43 41.73 -40.32
N GLN A 819 16.75 42.80 -40.74
CA GLN A 819 17.30 43.86 -41.58
C GLN A 819 17.84 45.04 -40.78
N THR A 820 18.66 45.88 -41.42
CA THR A 820 19.27 47.07 -40.84
C THR A 820 18.52 48.35 -41.25
N TRP A 821 18.40 49.33 -40.35
CA TRP A 821 17.55 50.52 -40.50
C TRP A 821 18.02 51.62 -41.47
N ASN A 822 19.09 51.38 -42.23
CA ASN A 822 19.71 52.31 -43.19
C ASN A 822 19.22 52.14 -44.65
N ASP A 823 19.70 53.01 -45.53
CA ASP A 823 19.61 52.96 -47.01
C ASP A 823 18.32 53.52 -47.67
N ASN A 824 17.41 54.14 -46.92
CA ASN A 824 16.25 54.89 -47.45
C ASN A 824 15.38 54.12 -48.45
N GLN A 825 15.15 52.82 -48.22
CA GLN A 825 14.46 51.93 -49.16
C GLN A 825 13.52 50.94 -48.45
N TRP A 826 12.71 50.24 -49.23
CA TRP A 826 12.01 49.04 -48.75
C TRP A 826 13.01 47.89 -48.65
N LYS A 827 13.00 47.17 -47.53
CA LYS A 827 13.83 45.96 -47.35
C LYS A 827 12.97 44.72 -47.23
N ARG A 828 13.45 43.66 -47.90
CA ARG A 828 12.86 42.33 -47.83
C ARG A 828 13.26 41.65 -46.54
N ASP A 829 12.28 41.11 -45.82
CA ASP A 829 12.50 40.22 -44.69
C ASP A 829 11.45 39.10 -44.72
N THR A 830 11.88 37.86 -44.49
CA THR A 830 11.00 36.68 -44.41
C THR A 830 10.82 36.17 -42.98
N GLU A 831 11.64 36.63 -42.03
CA GLU A 831 11.53 36.27 -40.61
C GLU A 831 10.95 37.41 -39.77
N ALA A 832 10.75 38.60 -40.37
CA ALA A 832 10.05 39.69 -39.71
C ALA A 832 8.62 39.33 -39.29
N PHE A 833 8.26 39.80 -38.09
CA PHE A 833 6.90 39.76 -37.57
C PHE A 833 6.64 41.04 -36.79
N ILE A 834 5.38 41.43 -36.70
CA ILE A 834 4.91 42.40 -35.70
C ILE A 834 4.15 41.66 -34.62
N PHE A 835 4.08 42.23 -33.42
CA PHE A 835 3.46 41.60 -32.27
C PHE A 835 2.59 42.58 -31.49
N LYS A 836 1.64 42.03 -30.73
CA LYS A 836 0.91 42.75 -29.70
C LYS A 836 0.99 42.02 -28.37
N TYR A 837 1.17 42.77 -27.29
CA TYR A 837 1.12 42.29 -25.93
C TYR A 837 -0.01 42.99 -25.15
N HIS A 838 -0.75 42.22 -24.36
CA HIS A 838 -1.85 42.70 -23.53
C HIS A 838 -1.53 42.50 -22.04
N ASP A 839 -1.27 43.58 -21.30
CA ASP A 839 -0.97 43.52 -19.86
C ASP A 839 -2.05 42.79 -19.04
N SER A 840 -3.32 43.11 -19.28
CA SER A 840 -4.45 42.61 -18.47
C SER A 840 -4.74 41.11 -18.62
N THR A 841 -4.32 40.50 -19.73
CA THR A 841 -4.46 39.05 -20.00
C THR A 841 -3.12 38.33 -20.05
N CYS A 842 -2.00 39.07 -19.99
CA CYS A 842 -0.63 38.60 -20.21
C CYS A 842 -0.43 37.83 -21.54
N THR A 843 -1.30 38.06 -22.53
CA THR A 843 -1.25 37.36 -23.83
C THR A 843 -0.38 38.09 -24.84
N PHE A 844 0.44 37.32 -25.57
CA PHE A 844 1.30 37.76 -26.66
C PHE A 844 0.79 37.18 -28.00
N GLU A 845 0.44 38.02 -28.98
CA GLU A 845 0.00 37.60 -30.32
C GLU A 845 1.03 38.03 -31.38
N ILE A 846 1.52 37.06 -32.15
CA ILE A 846 2.48 37.25 -33.25
C ILE A 846 1.73 37.33 -34.57
N LEU A 847 2.03 38.34 -35.37
CA LEU A 847 1.48 38.57 -36.69
C LEU A 847 2.64 38.52 -37.70
N PRO A 848 2.88 37.35 -38.35
CA PRO A 848 3.98 37.19 -39.30
C PRO A 848 3.82 38.07 -40.55
N VAL A 849 4.94 38.38 -41.21
CA VAL A 849 4.93 39.04 -42.51
C VAL A 849 4.26 38.16 -43.58
N THR A 850 3.53 38.80 -44.49
CA THR A 850 2.82 38.17 -45.62
C THR A 850 3.27 38.72 -46.98
N LYS A 851 3.74 39.96 -47.02
CA LYS A 851 4.45 40.56 -48.17
C LYS A 851 5.90 40.82 -47.76
N SER A 852 6.77 39.80 -47.91
CA SER A 852 8.17 39.88 -47.42
C SER A 852 8.93 41.08 -47.95
N ASP A 853 8.66 41.49 -49.20
CA ASP A 853 9.42 42.49 -49.93
C ASP A 853 9.13 43.94 -49.45
N ASN A 854 8.05 44.11 -48.65
CA ASN A 854 7.68 45.35 -47.99
C ASN A 854 7.60 45.14 -46.46
N ALA A 855 8.59 44.45 -45.88
CA ALA A 855 8.63 44.15 -44.45
C ALA A 855 8.97 45.39 -43.61
N ILE A 856 10.03 46.13 -43.98
CA ILE A 856 10.36 47.42 -43.35
C ILE A 856 10.69 48.48 -44.40
N TYR A 857 10.58 49.76 -44.01
CA TYR A 857 11.02 50.91 -44.79
C TYR A 857 12.06 51.72 -43.99
N THR A 858 13.19 52.05 -44.60
CA THR A 858 14.40 52.50 -43.88
C THR A 858 14.75 53.97 -44.10
N TYR A 859 13.73 54.83 -44.13
CA TYR A 859 13.87 56.25 -44.50
C TYR A 859 14.29 57.15 -43.33
N SER A 860 15.44 57.80 -43.49
CA SER A 860 16.23 58.55 -42.49
C SER A 860 15.54 59.71 -41.75
N SER A 861 14.28 60.03 -42.06
CA SER A 861 13.46 61.04 -41.35
C SER A 861 12.38 60.43 -40.45
N TYR A 862 12.31 59.11 -40.37
CA TYR A 862 11.36 58.38 -39.54
C TYR A 862 12.09 57.66 -38.38
N LEU A 863 11.35 56.92 -37.56
CA LEU A 863 11.93 55.95 -36.63
C LEU A 863 11.62 54.54 -37.19
N ALA A 864 11.05 53.64 -36.39
CA ALA A 864 10.64 52.33 -36.88
C ALA A 864 9.43 52.43 -37.83
N TYR A 865 9.56 51.81 -39.00
CA TYR A 865 8.52 51.68 -40.02
C TYR A 865 8.45 50.22 -40.47
N PHE A 866 7.43 49.50 -39.98
CA PHE A 866 7.12 48.12 -40.38
C PHE A 866 5.91 48.11 -41.31
N GLY A 867 6.04 47.38 -42.40
CA GLY A 867 4.94 47.10 -43.32
C GLY A 867 4.47 48.31 -44.11
N GLY A 868 3.28 48.27 -44.68
CA GLY A 868 2.69 49.40 -45.41
C GLY A 868 2.02 50.39 -44.47
N SER A 869 2.76 50.92 -43.51
CA SER A 869 2.24 51.57 -42.30
C SER A 869 1.49 50.62 -41.36
N ASP A 870 1.75 49.31 -41.41
CA ASP A 870 1.26 48.36 -40.39
C ASP A 870 1.72 48.80 -38.98
N ILE A 871 2.95 49.33 -38.86
CA ILE A 871 3.41 50.21 -37.78
C ILE A 871 4.25 51.35 -38.39
N PHE A 872 3.83 52.61 -38.21
CA PHE A 872 4.62 53.79 -38.57
C PHE A 872 4.89 54.69 -37.37
N ILE A 873 6.17 54.92 -37.04
CA ILE A 873 6.59 55.86 -35.99
C ILE A 873 7.24 57.10 -36.61
N ALA A 874 6.58 58.25 -36.41
CA ALA A 874 7.03 59.56 -36.87
C ALA A 874 8.08 60.19 -35.92
N GLU A 875 8.83 61.18 -36.42
CA GLU A 875 9.65 62.04 -35.56
C GLU A 875 8.80 62.82 -34.55
N LYS A 876 9.30 62.97 -33.31
CA LYS A 876 8.62 63.59 -32.16
C LYS A 876 7.26 62.94 -31.83
N CYS A 877 7.19 61.63 -31.98
CA CYS A 877 5.99 60.82 -31.71
C CYS A 877 5.49 60.89 -30.25
N ASN A 878 6.29 61.42 -29.31
CA ASN A 878 5.88 61.80 -27.96
C ASN A 878 4.98 63.05 -27.93
N GLU A 879 5.22 64.00 -28.84
CA GLU A 879 4.53 65.30 -28.91
C GLU A 879 3.35 65.28 -29.90
N ASN A 880 3.45 64.52 -30.99
CA ASN A 880 2.45 64.51 -32.08
C ASN A 880 1.83 63.13 -32.36
N THR A 881 0.62 63.15 -32.92
CA THR A 881 -0.15 61.94 -33.31
C THR A 881 0.07 61.54 -34.78
N TYR A 882 1.22 61.85 -35.39
CA TYR A 882 1.49 61.48 -36.79
C TYR A 882 1.88 60.00 -36.95
N SER A 883 2.30 59.35 -35.86
CA SER A 883 2.51 57.90 -35.82
C SER A 883 1.17 57.16 -35.99
N ASN A 884 1.17 56.08 -36.78
CA ASN A 884 -0.08 55.41 -37.16
C ASN A 884 0.07 53.87 -37.33
N SER A 885 -1.08 53.21 -37.42
CA SER A 885 -1.28 51.76 -37.45
C SER A 885 -2.37 51.41 -38.48
N ASP A 886 -1.95 50.90 -39.64
CA ASP A 886 -2.81 50.37 -40.71
C ASP A 886 -2.53 48.88 -40.95
N LEU A 887 -2.77 48.09 -39.89
CA LEU A 887 -2.51 46.65 -39.87
C LEU A 887 -3.22 45.91 -41.01
N GLY A 888 -2.49 45.01 -41.67
CA GLY A 888 -3.00 44.14 -42.72
C GLY A 888 -2.48 44.48 -44.11
N HIS A 889 -1.59 45.47 -44.26
CA HIS A 889 -0.96 45.75 -45.54
C HIS A 889 0.11 44.69 -45.85
N SER A 890 1.16 44.61 -45.04
CA SER A 890 2.27 43.66 -45.22
C SER A 890 2.24 42.52 -44.22
N TYR A 891 1.62 42.71 -43.05
CA TYR A 891 1.57 41.72 -41.96
C TYR A 891 0.19 41.08 -41.82
N SER A 892 0.13 39.91 -41.20
CA SER A 892 -1.10 39.12 -41.13
C SER A 892 -2.14 39.75 -40.18
N ILE A 893 -3.39 39.92 -40.63
CA ILE A 893 -4.50 40.29 -39.73
C ILE A 893 -4.77 39.14 -38.72
N PRO A 894 -5.02 39.44 -37.42
CA PRO A 894 -5.39 38.47 -36.39
C PRO A 894 -6.49 37.49 -36.80
N ALA A 895 -6.39 36.23 -36.33
CA ALA A 895 -7.38 35.19 -36.60
C ALA A 895 -8.75 35.50 -35.94
N SER A 896 -8.76 36.28 -34.86
CA SER A 896 -9.94 36.80 -34.16
C SER A 896 -10.75 37.78 -35.00
N LEU A 897 -10.08 38.67 -35.74
CA LEU A 897 -10.72 39.67 -36.62
C LEU A 897 -11.13 39.05 -37.97
N LYS A 898 -10.30 38.17 -38.54
CA LYS A 898 -10.64 37.40 -39.76
C LYS A 898 -11.95 36.61 -39.61
N LYS A 899 -12.21 36.03 -38.42
CA LYS A 899 -13.48 35.35 -38.10
C LYS A 899 -14.71 36.26 -38.09
N GLN A 900 -14.52 37.57 -37.95
CA GLN A 900 -15.57 38.59 -38.02
C GLN A 900 -15.71 39.17 -39.44
N ASN A 901 -15.08 38.54 -40.43
CA ASN A 901 -14.98 38.99 -41.83
C ASN A 901 -14.28 40.34 -42.06
N LEU A 902 -13.57 40.86 -41.04
CA LEU A 902 -12.83 42.12 -41.09
C LEU A 902 -11.55 42.00 -41.94
N LYS A 903 -11.18 43.10 -42.60
CA LYS A 903 -10.15 43.20 -43.63
C LYS A 903 -9.28 44.45 -43.44
N TYR A 904 -8.18 44.51 -44.21
CA TYR A 904 -7.32 45.69 -44.28
C TYR A 904 -8.14 46.94 -44.65
N GLY A 905 -7.88 48.06 -43.96
CA GLY A 905 -8.63 49.30 -44.07
C GLY A 905 -9.82 49.45 -43.09
N ASP A 906 -10.33 48.36 -42.50
CA ASP A 906 -11.41 48.43 -41.52
C ASP A 906 -10.95 49.11 -40.21
N ALA A 907 -11.81 49.95 -39.63
CA ALA A 907 -11.47 50.77 -38.46
C ALA A 907 -11.02 49.94 -37.24
N GLN A 908 -11.59 48.75 -37.03
CA GLN A 908 -11.21 47.84 -35.94
C GLN A 908 -9.86 47.13 -36.17
N VAL A 909 -9.45 46.94 -37.43
CA VAL A 909 -8.14 46.37 -37.77
C VAL A 909 -7.06 47.44 -37.60
N ARG A 910 -7.34 48.66 -38.06
CA ARG A 910 -6.49 49.84 -37.87
C ARG A 910 -6.20 50.15 -36.39
N SER A 911 -7.23 50.13 -35.54
CA SER A 911 -7.05 50.36 -34.10
C SER A 911 -6.47 49.16 -33.33
N TYR A 912 -6.34 47.98 -33.93
CA TYR A 912 -6.02 46.75 -33.19
C TYR A 912 -4.69 46.82 -32.42
N LEU A 913 -3.61 47.37 -33.00
CA LEU A 913 -2.30 47.43 -32.33
C LEU A 913 -2.28 48.50 -31.23
N ALA A 914 -2.38 49.77 -31.63
CA ALA A 914 -2.14 50.91 -30.75
C ALA A 914 -3.37 51.36 -29.93
N GLY A 915 -4.56 50.85 -30.23
CA GLY A 915 -5.86 51.30 -29.69
C GLY A 915 -6.59 52.31 -30.60
N SER A 916 -5.87 52.92 -31.54
CA SER A 916 -6.34 53.92 -32.49
C SER A 916 -5.54 53.86 -33.80
N TYR A 917 -6.08 54.43 -34.89
CA TYR A 917 -5.34 54.54 -36.17
C TYR A 917 -4.14 55.49 -36.05
N GLN A 918 -4.29 56.61 -35.34
CA GLN A 918 -3.24 57.58 -35.03
C GLN A 918 -3.05 57.70 -33.52
N PHE A 919 -1.81 57.77 -33.04
CA PHE A 919 -1.47 57.72 -31.62
C PHE A 919 -0.18 58.51 -31.31
N ARG A 920 0.02 58.88 -30.05
CA ARG A 920 1.34 59.25 -29.52
C ARG A 920 2.05 58.04 -28.93
N VAL A 921 3.37 58.08 -28.98
CA VAL A 921 4.27 57.11 -28.36
C VAL A 921 4.67 57.64 -26.98
N SER A 922 4.29 56.94 -25.91
CA SER A 922 4.74 57.27 -24.55
C SER A 922 6.19 56.87 -24.30
N GLU A 923 6.62 55.76 -24.91
CA GLU A 923 7.99 55.25 -24.87
C GLU A 923 8.21 54.30 -26.06
N ILE A 924 9.45 54.23 -26.53
CA ILE A 924 9.91 53.29 -27.55
C ILE A 924 11.29 52.75 -27.12
N GLU A 925 11.47 51.44 -27.19
CA GLU A 925 12.76 50.77 -26.97
C GLU A 925 13.15 49.96 -28.22
N VAL A 926 14.45 49.92 -28.53
CA VAL A 926 15.01 49.06 -29.58
C VAL A 926 16.19 48.27 -29.01
N TYR A 927 16.13 46.96 -29.18
CA TYR A 927 17.17 46.02 -28.77
C TYR A 927 17.84 45.40 -29.99
N GLN A 928 19.15 45.19 -29.91
CA GLN A 928 19.79 44.12 -30.68
C GLN A 928 19.58 42.81 -29.93
N VAL A 929 19.22 41.75 -30.67
CA VAL A 929 18.93 40.41 -30.15
C VAL A 929 19.70 39.35 -30.93
#